data_AF-A0A520RJ25-F1
#
_entry.id   AF-A0A520RJ25-F1
#
_cell.length_a   1.000
_cell.length_b   1.000
_cell.length_c   1.000
_cell.angle_alpha   90.00
_cell.angle_beta   90.00
_cell.angle_gamma   90.00
#
_symmetry.space_group_name_H-M   'P 1'
#
loop_
_entity.id
_entity.type
_entity.pdbx_description
1 polymer ?
#
loop_
_entity_poly.entity_id
_entity_poly.type
_entity_poly.pdbx_seq_one_letter_code
_entity_poly.pdbx_strand_id
1 'polypeptide(L)'
;MLTYTCSSNTSTERYNRSNTKTACFAMLLGGIFFCNMGSVNLMAESDSAAEGFGLLAHWPFDVDYSSSVNNDLYQGKPVGGNYIRIDTDQSSVKLGHGALRLDSGPESGNKTYVSIRNPLFGYENAKVFTVVAWYRYDDLSSDGSDARNFVWETTPGYSLAFGLGLDQEKRDAEWWFQTASHSNVSDTTGPQISAGEWHHTAMIWNQEHGHAKFYHDGILRDNIALPEGEALEEMSGFHIGNHRGGDGARDWDGMIDDVAVYDLELSARQIKALAEGTFRGTSIHAGNILQTVQEPKFQSVIQRPEDFKPPLPLWNGQQSQGPLIGHVSDDSAIIWARSPIAGSYELQIYLPGNETMTRSARATATETEDWCLRWEVNDLKANTKYQYRIRRGFETIWEGDSFYFHTAPRKDLPAEVSLVFGSCASSEPSSIWHRIRDEGADGVVLLGDTPYIDVTDLDRVRDAYRRFSSIPPLAETFRSLPFWGTWDDHDFGRNDSDGTLPGKEHSRRGFVNYRANPTFGQDNQGIYTKFRYGPVEVFLLDTRWFARTEPSWADPDKPTLLGKRQWEWLQAGLLASDASFKILACGMIWDDKKNSESDDWGTYMHERQAIQSWLGKNQIEGVVLIGGDIHVSRLLKYKTKDQVGYPLYQFISSPMHGSVIPSLNVPHPALVKSAEEPFVFLKLSVDSTVTPATLKGVWMNRNGKTIFGVQTDRDELSRQK
;
A
#
# COMPACT_ATOMS: atom_id res chain seq x y z
N MET A 1 4.85 -58.99 29.14
CA MET A 1 5.24 -59.81 30.32
C MET A 1 6.05 -58.91 31.24
N LEU A 2 5.61 -58.77 32.51
CA LEU A 2 6.23 -58.09 33.66
C LEU A 2 6.36 -56.55 33.53
N THR A 3 5.48 -55.65 33.99
CA THR A 3 4.65 -55.38 35.19
C THR A 3 5.35 -54.80 36.45
N TYR A 4 5.00 -53.52 36.75
CA TYR A 4 4.60 -52.92 38.05
C TYR A 4 5.72 -52.60 39.10
N THR A 5 5.75 -51.55 39.97
CA THR A 5 4.90 -50.36 40.31
C THR A 5 5.55 -49.50 41.44
N CYS A 6 5.05 -48.25 41.62
CA CYS A 6 4.91 -47.45 42.88
C CYS A 6 6.16 -46.86 43.57
N SER A 7 6.16 -45.70 44.24
CA SER A 7 5.09 -44.87 44.85
C SER A 7 5.51 -43.40 45.13
N SER A 8 4.52 -42.52 45.16
CA SER A 8 4.33 -41.24 45.89
C SER A 8 5.32 -40.81 47.00
N ASN A 9 5.62 -39.50 47.14
CA ASN A 9 4.81 -38.56 47.95
C ASN A 9 5.36 -37.11 47.97
N THR A 10 4.46 -36.20 48.32
CA THR A 10 4.46 -34.73 48.39
C THR A 10 5.33 -34.08 49.49
N SER A 11 5.80 -32.84 49.27
CA SER A 11 5.37 -31.59 49.97
C SER A 11 6.47 -30.51 50.19
N THR A 12 6.09 -29.24 49.92
CA THR A 12 6.42 -27.94 50.62
C THR A 12 7.89 -27.53 50.83
N GLU A 13 8.39 -26.28 50.83
CA GLU A 13 7.92 -24.88 50.77
C GLU A 13 9.21 -24.02 50.61
N ARG A 14 9.27 -23.03 49.69
CA ARG A 14 9.31 -21.56 49.91
C ARG A 14 10.60 -20.89 50.50
N TYR A 15 10.96 -19.77 49.85
CA TYR A 15 11.60 -18.50 50.32
C TYR A 15 13.10 -18.15 50.05
N ASN A 16 13.25 -17.11 49.20
CA ASN A 16 14.04 -15.85 49.30
C ASN A 16 15.59 -15.72 49.25
N ARG A 17 15.99 -14.83 48.32
CA ARG A 17 16.99 -13.73 48.35
C ARG A 17 18.46 -14.00 48.76
N SER A 18 19.41 -13.67 47.88
CA SER A 18 20.22 -12.42 47.90
C SER A 18 21.62 -12.56 47.26
N ASN A 19 22.05 -11.45 46.64
CA ASN A 19 23.38 -10.97 46.23
C ASN A 19 24.66 -11.79 46.53
N THR A 20 25.59 -11.80 45.57
CA THR A 20 27.00 -11.41 45.81
C THR A 20 27.81 -11.17 44.52
N LYS A 21 28.62 -10.10 44.52
CA LYS A 21 29.72 -9.81 43.59
C LYS A 21 30.98 -10.54 44.07
N THR A 22 31.83 -11.06 43.15
CA THR A 22 33.28 -11.17 43.38
C THR A 22 34.06 -11.07 42.07
N ALA A 23 35.13 -10.26 42.11
CA ALA A 23 36.11 -10.02 41.05
C ALA A 23 37.16 -11.14 40.93
N CYS A 24 37.83 -11.25 39.78
CA CYS A 24 39.05 -12.04 39.62
C CYS A 24 40.19 -11.22 39.01
N PHE A 25 41.37 -11.42 39.60
CA PHE A 25 42.67 -10.81 39.32
C PHE A 25 43.46 -11.69 38.32
N ALA A 26 44.34 -11.06 37.54
CA ALA A 26 45.20 -11.69 36.53
C ALA A 26 46.53 -12.23 37.10
N MET A 27 47.12 -13.23 36.43
CA MET A 27 48.57 -13.48 36.43
C MET A 27 49.02 -14.23 35.15
N LEU A 28 50.17 -13.77 34.62
CA LEU A 28 50.95 -14.25 33.46
C LEU A 28 51.59 -15.65 33.68
N LEU A 29 52.19 -16.41 32.74
CA LEU A 29 53.17 -16.12 31.66
C LEU A 29 53.50 -17.43 30.87
N GLY A 30 53.81 -17.33 29.56
CA GLY A 30 54.92 -18.08 28.92
C GLY A 30 54.64 -19.18 27.87
N GLY A 31 55.24 -19.04 26.67
CA GLY A 31 55.72 -20.18 25.85
C GLY A 31 55.32 -20.20 24.37
N ILE A 32 56.31 -20.09 23.48
CA ILE A 32 56.25 -19.97 22.00
C ILE A 32 56.13 -21.34 21.31
N PHE A 33 55.27 -21.50 20.28
CA PHE A 33 55.48 -22.38 19.11
C PHE A 33 54.64 -21.93 17.89
N PHE A 34 55.25 -21.95 16.70
CA PHE A 34 54.70 -21.52 15.40
C PHE A 34 54.13 -22.70 14.56
N CYS A 35 53.25 -22.37 13.61
CA CYS A 35 52.58 -23.19 12.56
C CYS A 35 51.42 -24.11 13.05
N ASN A 36 50.25 -24.19 12.40
CA ASN A 36 49.89 -23.98 11.00
C ASN A 36 48.39 -23.61 10.87
N MET A 37 48.04 -22.94 9.77
CA MET A 37 46.71 -22.39 9.45
C MET A 37 45.56 -23.40 9.52
N GLY A 38 44.48 -23.01 10.19
CA GLY A 38 43.15 -23.58 10.10
C GLY A 38 42.13 -22.46 10.28
N SER A 39 41.66 -21.92 9.17
CA SER A 39 40.64 -20.88 9.11
C SER A 39 39.30 -21.40 9.64
N VAL A 40 38.91 -20.97 10.83
CA VAL A 40 37.55 -21.07 11.34
C VAL A 40 36.91 -19.70 11.16
N ASN A 41 36.06 -19.58 10.13
CA ASN A 41 35.14 -18.45 9.99
C ASN A 41 34.15 -18.50 11.17
N LEU A 42 34.38 -17.65 12.16
CA LEU A 42 33.32 -17.20 13.07
C LEU A 42 32.49 -16.18 12.29
N MET A 43 31.45 -16.66 11.62
CA MET A 43 30.31 -15.80 11.28
C MET A 43 29.66 -15.42 12.62
N ALA A 44 29.97 -14.23 13.10
CA ALA A 44 29.16 -13.57 14.09
C ALA A 44 27.89 -13.11 13.40
N GLU A 45 26.80 -13.84 13.63
CA GLU A 45 25.45 -13.29 13.56
C GLU A 45 25.43 -12.03 14.43
N SER A 46 25.20 -10.87 13.82
CA SER A 46 25.00 -9.63 14.54
C SER A 46 23.50 -9.44 14.74
N ASP A 47 23.04 -9.74 15.94
CA ASP A 47 21.85 -9.12 16.53
C ASP A 47 22.13 -7.62 16.69
N SER A 48 21.63 -6.78 15.76
CA SER A 48 21.54 -5.33 15.98
C SER A 48 20.44 -4.68 15.14
N ALA A 49 19.18 -5.05 15.38
CA ALA A 49 18.02 -4.36 14.81
C ALA A 49 17.67 -3.05 15.57
N ALA A 50 18.66 -2.33 16.11
CA ALA A 50 18.47 -1.11 16.92
C ALA A 50 19.40 0.06 16.57
N GLU A 51 20.22 -0.03 15.52
CA GLU A 51 21.11 1.05 15.08
C GLU A 51 20.74 1.45 13.63
N GLY A 52 20.58 2.75 13.34
CA GLY A 52 20.40 3.27 11.98
C GLY A 52 21.53 2.88 11.02
N PHE A 53 21.30 3.00 9.71
CA PHE A 53 22.24 2.49 8.69
C PHE A 53 23.51 3.34 8.56
N GLY A 54 23.46 4.62 8.98
CA GLY A 54 24.46 5.63 8.69
C GLY A 54 24.37 6.07 7.23
N LEU A 55 24.69 5.16 6.30
CA LEU A 55 24.50 5.34 4.85
C LEU A 55 23.25 4.57 4.41
N LEU A 56 22.24 5.30 3.96
CA LEU A 56 20.92 4.76 3.66
C LEU A 56 20.78 4.32 2.20
N ALA A 57 21.22 5.17 1.28
CA ALA A 57 21.24 4.92 -0.16
C ALA A 57 22.47 5.59 -0.78
N HIS A 58 23.02 4.98 -1.83
CA HIS A 58 24.19 5.50 -2.54
C HIS A 58 24.15 5.06 -4.00
N TRP A 59 23.95 6.01 -4.92
CA TRP A 59 23.98 5.79 -6.36
C TRP A 59 25.29 6.34 -6.93
N PRO A 60 26.32 5.48 -7.11
CA PRO A 60 27.59 5.90 -7.68
C PRO A 60 27.50 6.11 -9.20
N PHE A 61 26.50 5.51 -9.87
CA PHE A 61 26.38 5.56 -11.33
C PHE A 61 27.59 5.04 -12.11
N ASP A 62 28.33 4.09 -11.52
CA ASP A 62 29.50 3.46 -12.16
C ASP A 62 29.15 2.37 -13.19
N VAL A 63 28.01 1.71 -13.00
CA VAL A 63 27.64 0.50 -13.76
C VAL A 63 26.19 0.56 -14.22
N ASP A 64 25.29 0.93 -13.31
CA ASP A 64 23.85 0.99 -13.54
C ASP A 64 23.20 2.07 -12.66
N TYR A 65 21.87 2.05 -12.57
CA TYR A 65 21.07 2.98 -11.78
C TYR A 65 20.76 2.46 -10.37
N SER A 66 21.42 1.39 -9.92
CA SER A 66 21.15 0.74 -8.64
C SER A 66 21.86 1.46 -7.49
N SER A 67 21.28 1.39 -6.29
CA SER A 67 21.97 1.82 -5.08
C SER A 67 23.00 0.75 -4.66
N SER A 68 24.20 1.14 -4.23
CA SER A 68 25.25 0.23 -3.75
C SER A 68 24.95 -0.35 -2.37
N VAL A 69 24.01 0.25 -1.63
CA VAL A 69 23.48 -0.22 -0.34
C VAL A 69 21.96 -0.23 -0.38
N ASN A 70 21.32 -1.19 0.29
CA ASN A 70 19.85 -1.29 0.38
C ASN A 70 19.14 -1.22 -1.00
N ASN A 71 19.73 -1.84 -2.03
CA ASN A 71 19.27 -1.72 -3.42
C ASN A 71 17.83 -2.19 -3.63
N ASP A 72 17.40 -3.19 -2.88
CA ASP A 72 16.01 -3.68 -2.87
C ASP A 72 15.00 -2.59 -2.49
N LEU A 73 15.43 -1.59 -1.70
CA LEU A 73 14.65 -0.41 -1.35
C LEU A 73 14.88 0.74 -2.33
N TYR A 74 16.11 0.93 -2.80
CA TYR A 74 16.50 2.19 -3.48
C TYR A 74 16.98 1.98 -4.91
N GLN A 75 16.55 0.92 -5.59
CA GLN A 75 16.85 0.73 -7.00
C GLN A 75 16.32 1.90 -7.84
N GLY A 76 17.20 2.55 -8.59
CA GLY A 76 16.81 3.56 -9.55
C GLY A 76 16.22 2.97 -10.82
N LYS A 77 15.11 3.57 -11.27
CA LYS A 77 14.47 3.24 -12.55
C LYS A 77 14.67 4.39 -13.53
N PRO A 78 15.46 4.20 -14.60
CA PRO A 78 15.69 5.24 -15.59
C PRO A 78 14.43 5.50 -16.42
N VAL A 79 14.19 6.77 -16.72
CA VAL A 79 13.13 7.27 -17.59
C VAL A 79 13.79 8.18 -18.63
N GLY A 80 13.40 8.03 -19.90
CA GLY A 80 14.00 8.79 -21.03
C GLY A 80 14.58 7.93 -22.15
N GLY A 81 14.50 6.60 -22.04
CA GLY A 81 14.91 5.69 -23.13
C GLY A 81 16.40 5.80 -23.45
N ASN A 82 16.74 6.12 -24.70
CA ASN A 82 18.13 6.23 -25.15
C ASN A 82 18.83 7.53 -24.71
N TYR A 83 18.08 8.48 -24.14
CA TYR A 83 18.57 9.80 -23.70
C TYR A 83 18.99 9.82 -22.22
N ILE A 84 19.00 8.65 -21.58
CA ILE A 84 19.54 8.43 -20.24
C ILE A 84 20.54 7.28 -20.32
N ARG A 85 21.75 7.51 -19.80
CA ARG A 85 22.80 6.48 -19.79
C ARG A 85 23.76 6.67 -18.63
N ILE A 86 24.52 5.62 -18.35
CA ILE A 86 25.77 5.73 -17.60
C ILE A 86 26.88 6.06 -18.60
N ASP A 87 27.45 7.26 -18.50
CA ASP A 87 28.58 7.68 -19.32
C ASP A 87 29.90 7.30 -18.63
N THR A 88 30.82 6.72 -19.39
CA THR A 88 32.10 6.19 -18.88
C THR A 88 33.31 6.91 -19.45
N ASP A 89 33.09 7.94 -20.27
CA ASP A 89 34.16 8.83 -20.72
C ASP A 89 34.74 9.58 -19.50
N GLN A 90 36.06 9.49 -19.31
CA GLN A 90 36.74 10.08 -18.17
C GLN A 90 36.60 11.61 -18.09
N SER A 91 36.26 12.30 -19.18
CA SER A 91 35.93 13.74 -19.18
C SER A 91 34.53 14.04 -18.63
N SER A 92 33.68 13.03 -18.57
CA SER A 92 32.30 13.06 -18.12
C SER A 92 32.10 12.52 -16.71
N VAL A 93 33.10 11.83 -16.15
CA VAL A 93 33.03 11.17 -14.84
C VAL A 93 33.63 12.07 -13.77
N LYS A 94 32.96 12.22 -12.61
CA LYS A 94 33.52 12.97 -11.48
C LYS A 94 34.26 12.05 -10.53
N LEU A 95 33.66 10.91 -10.18
CA LEU A 95 34.23 9.89 -9.31
C LEU A 95 34.02 8.50 -9.91
N GLY A 96 34.90 7.55 -9.58
CA GLY A 96 34.74 6.16 -10.01
C GLY A 96 34.96 5.93 -11.52
N HIS A 97 34.04 5.18 -12.12
CA HIS A 97 34.10 4.66 -13.49
C HIS A 97 32.99 5.17 -14.39
N GLY A 98 31.93 5.75 -13.84
CA GLY A 98 30.79 6.26 -14.62
C GLY A 98 30.10 7.45 -13.94
N ALA A 99 29.26 8.14 -14.70
CA ALA A 99 28.35 9.16 -14.19
C ALA A 99 26.99 9.07 -14.90
N LEU A 100 25.91 9.48 -14.23
CA LEU A 100 24.59 9.54 -14.83
C LEU A 100 24.55 10.70 -15.83
N ARG A 101 24.36 10.37 -17.10
CA ARG A 101 24.06 11.33 -18.16
C ARG A 101 22.57 11.41 -18.41
N LEU A 102 22.06 12.63 -18.38
CA LEU A 102 20.70 12.99 -18.77
C LEU A 102 20.79 13.93 -19.96
N ASP A 103 20.25 13.52 -21.11
CA ASP A 103 20.14 14.32 -22.33
C ASP A 103 18.68 14.74 -22.50
N SER A 104 18.22 15.64 -21.62
CA SER A 104 16.87 16.18 -21.74
C SER A 104 16.76 17.08 -22.97
N GLY A 105 15.57 17.15 -23.55
CA GLY A 105 15.28 18.00 -24.69
C GLY A 105 14.15 17.44 -25.58
N PRO A 106 13.77 18.15 -26.66
CA PRO A 106 12.55 17.83 -27.40
C PRO A 106 12.49 16.40 -27.94
N GLU A 107 13.64 15.81 -28.29
CA GLU A 107 13.71 14.44 -28.80
C GLU A 107 13.53 13.37 -27.72
N SER A 108 13.90 13.66 -26.47
CA SER A 108 13.61 12.78 -25.32
C SER A 108 12.17 12.95 -24.82
N GLY A 109 11.39 13.84 -25.44
CA GLY A 109 10.10 14.29 -24.92
C GLY A 109 10.26 15.19 -23.70
N ASN A 110 11.41 15.86 -23.58
CA ASN A 110 11.88 16.62 -22.42
C ASN A 110 11.89 15.79 -21.14
N LYS A 111 12.08 14.46 -21.19
CA LYS A 111 11.84 13.60 -20.01
C LYS A 111 12.99 12.63 -19.77
N THR A 112 13.99 13.03 -19.00
CA THR A 112 15.12 12.17 -18.61
C THR A 112 15.43 12.25 -17.12
N TYR A 113 15.28 11.15 -16.39
CA TYR A 113 15.59 11.09 -14.95
C TYR A 113 15.68 9.67 -14.41
N VAL A 114 16.20 9.51 -13.20
CA VAL A 114 16.13 8.28 -12.43
C VAL A 114 15.05 8.43 -11.36
N SER A 115 14.07 7.52 -11.37
CA SER A 115 13.01 7.46 -10.36
C SER A 115 13.37 6.49 -9.25
N ILE A 116 13.42 6.97 -8.01
CA ILE A 116 13.48 6.18 -6.79
C ILE A 116 12.08 6.15 -6.20
N ARG A 117 11.49 4.95 -6.16
CA ARG A 117 10.05 4.78 -5.93
C ARG A 117 9.66 4.60 -4.48
N ASN A 118 10.63 4.24 -3.63
CA ASN A 118 10.39 4.11 -2.21
C ASN A 118 10.70 5.43 -1.51
N PRO A 119 9.97 5.75 -0.43
CA PRO A 119 10.25 6.94 0.36
C PRO A 119 11.65 6.83 0.97
N LEU A 120 12.43 7.90 0.88
CA LEU A 120 13.81 7.90 1.37
C LEU A 120 13.91 7.59 2.87
N PHE A 121 12.89 7.97 3.67
CA PHE A 121 12.99 7.91 5.13
C PHE A 121 11.79 7.22 5.82
N GLY A 122 10.89 6.60 5.07
CA GLY A 122 9.68 5.95 5.61
C GLY A 122 8.50 6.88 5.84
N TYR A 123 7.50 6.40 6.58
CA TYR A 123 6.22 7.10 6.79
C TYR A 123 6.36 8.40 7.60
N GLU A 124 7.17 8.39 8.66
CA GLU A 124 7.33 9.55 9.54
C GLU A 124 8.50 10.47 9.18
N ASN A 125 9.03 10.38 7.96
CA ASN A 125 10.28 11.04 7.54
C ASN A 125 11.46 10.82 8.53
N ALA A 126 12.65 11.27 8.18
CA ALA A 126 13.78 11.24 9.13
C ALA A 126 13.82 12.56 9.90
N LYS A 127 13.95 12.47 11.24
CA LYS A 127 14.20 13.65 12.08
C LYS A 127 15.53 14.32 11.73
N VAL A 128 16.51 13.54 11.26
CA VAL A 128 17.81 14.03 10.82
C VAL A 128 18.27 13.26 9.59
N PHE A 129 18.78 13.97 8.58
CA PHE A 129 19.43 13.35 7.43
C PHE A 129 20.40 14.29 6.74
N THR A 130 21.23 13.72 5.86
CA THR A 130 22.05 14.45 4.89
C THR A 130 21.84 13.87 3.49
N VAL A 131 21.66 14.71 2.47
CA VAL A 131 21.67 14.31 1.06
C VAL A 131 22.80 15.04 0.34
N VAL A 132 23.57 14.32 -0.47
CA VAL A 132 24.71 14.86 -1.23
C VAL A 132 24.66 14.40 -2.68
N ALA A 133 25.26 15.18 -3.58
CA ALA A 133 25.64 14.71 -4.91
C ALA A 133 26.72 15.61 -5.53
N TRP A 134 27.35 15.08 -6.56
CA TRP A 134 28.02 15.86 -7.59
C TRP A 134 27.06 16.15 -8.74
N TYR A 135 27.12 17.36 -9.30
CA TYR A 135 26.34 17.75 -10.46
C TYR A 135 27.12 18.65 -11.40
N ARG A 136 26.78 18.59 -12.69
CA ARG A 136 27.26 19.45 -13.77
C ARG A 136 26.15 19.58 -14.80
N TYR A 137 25.81 20.79 -15.21
CA TYR A 137 24.89 20.98 -16.33
C TYR A 137 25.68 21.32 -17.58
N ASP A 138 25.18 20.89 -18.75
CA ASP A 138 25.82 21.19 -20.04
C ASP A 138 24.97 22.22 -20.81
N ASP A 139 23.67 21.96 -20.93
CA ASP A 139 22.64 22.91 -21.35
C ASP A 139 21.41 22.70 -20.44
N LEU A 140 20.60 23.73 -20.25
CA LEU A 140 19.30 23.61 -19.58
C LEU A 140 18.18 24.28 -20.41
N SER A 141 18.49 24.60 -21.67
CA SER A 141 17.59 25.27 -22.58
C SER A 141 16.67 24.25 -23.25
N SER A 142 15.40 24.62 -23.42
CA SER A 142 14.38 23.76 -24.06
C SER A 142 13.95 22.52 -23.25
N ASP A 143 14.35 22.41 -21.98
CA ASP A 143 13.97 21.35 -21.03
C ASP A 143 12.63 21.62 -20.34
N GLY A 144 11.67 22.10 -21.14
CA GLY A 144 10.39 22.61 -20.67
C GLY A 144 10.51 24.05 -20.17
N SER A 145 10.53 24.23 -18.85
CA SER A 145 10.63 25.50 -18.16
C SER A 145 12.05 25.73 -17.69
N ASP A 146 12.81 26.49 -18.48
CA ASP A 146 14.17 26.94 -18.16
C ASP A 146 14.23 27.84 -16.91
N ALA A 147 13.11 28.17 -16.26
CA ALA A 147 13.11 28.95 -15.03
C ALA A 147 13.75 28.17 -13.85
N ARG A 148 13.58 26.85 -13.80
CA ARG A 148 14.11 25.98 -12.73
C ARG A 148 14.30 24.56 -13.22
N ASN A 149 15.45 23.97 -12.92
CA ASN A 149 15.82 22.60 -13.29
C ASN A 149 16.38 21.86 -12.07
N PHE A 150 16.10 20.57 -11.91
CA PHE A 150 16.38 19.86 -10.65
C PHE A 150 17.42 18.76 -10.78
N VAL A 151 18.45 18.81 -9.94
CA VAL A 151 19.32 17.65 -9.70
C VAL A 151 18.53 16.60 -8.93
N TRP A 152 17.67 17.02 -7.99
CA TRP A 152 16.68 16.14 -7.38
C TRP A 152 15.45 16.88 -6.86
N GLU A 153 14.32 16.18 -6.80
CA GLU A 153 13.13 16.60 -6.06
C GLU A 153 12.37 15.35 -5.55
N THR A 154 11.80 15.44 -4.36
CA THR A 154 10.97 14.37 -3.79
C THR A 154 9.60 14.28 -4.46
N THR A 155 8.86 13.21 -4.21
CA THR A 155 7.46 13.04 -4.65
C THR A 155 6.55 12.72 -3.46
N PRO A 156 5.23 13.05 -3.50
CA PRO A 156 4.54 13.79 -4.55
C PRO A 156 4.74 15.31 -4.45
N GLY A 157 5.25 15.80 -3.30
CA GLY A 157 5.58 17.19 -3.02
C GLY A 157 7.08 17.48 -3.08
N TYR A 158 7.45 18.74 -2.96
CA TYR A 158 8.85 19.20 -2.99
C TYR A 158 9.47 19.33 -1.59
N SER A 159 9.16 18.38 -0.70
CA SER A 159 9.67 18.31 0.68
C SER A 159 11.19 18.44 0.78
N LEU A 160 11.93 17.91 -0.18
CA LEU A 160 13.36 18.14 -0.38
C LEU A 160 13.60 18.37 -1.87
N ALA A 161 14.20 19.51 -2.21
CA ALA A 161 14.50 19.87 -3.59
C ALA A 161 15.84 20.61 -3.70
N PHE A 162 16.61 20.27 -4.73
CA PHE A 162 17.83 21.00 -5.11
C PHE A 162 17.91 21.12 -6.63
N GLY A 163 18.25 22.31 -7.09
CA GLY A 163 18.29 22.61 -8.52
C GLY A 163 18.96 23.93 -8.83
N LEU A 164 18.83 24.36 -10.09
CA LEU A 164 19.29 25.65 -10.56
C LEU A 164 18.11 26.52 -10.99
N GLY A 165 18.04 27.74 -10.48
CA GLY A 165 17.10 28.77 -10.91
C GLY A 165 17.72 29.73 -11.94
N LEU A 166 16.88 30.35 -12.79
CA LEU A 166 17.31 31.42 -13.71
C LEU A 166 16.98 32.80 -13.13
N ASP A 167 18.01 33.60 -12.83
CA ASP A 167 17.84 35.04 -12.56
C ASP A 167 18.81 35.87 -13.42
N GLN A 168 18.28 36.87 -14.13
CA GLN A 168 19.05 37.79 -14.97
C GLN A 168 20.14 37.12 -15.84
N GLU A 169 19.76 36.06 -16.56
CA GLU A 169 20.65 35.24 -17.42
C GLU A 169 21.70 34.39 -16.69
N LYS A 170 21.59 34.27 -15.37
CA LYS A 170 22.50 33.49 -14.53
C LYS A 170 21.79 32.34 -13.84
N ARG A 171 22.53 31.26 -13.63
CA ARG A 171 22.06 30.06 -12.95
C ARG A 171 22.50 30.08 -11.50
N ASP A 172 21.57 30.19 -10.57
CA ASP A 172 21.86 30.16 -9.14
C ASP A 172 21.51 28.80 -8.56
N ALA A 173 22.34 28.26 -7.66
CA ALA A 173 22.04 27.02 -6.97
C ALA A 173 20.99 27.23 -5.87
N GLU A 174 19.80 26.68 -6.08
CA GLU A 174 18.63 26.89 -5.23
C GLU A 174 18.24 25.60 -4.50
N TRP A 175 17.72 25.75 -3.29
CA TRP A 175 17.32 24.63 -2.45
C TRP A 175 16.02 24.92 -1.71
N TRP A 176 15.23 23.89 -1.46
CA TRP A 176 13.98 23.99 -0.69
C TRP A 176 13.78 22.80 0.23
N PHE A 177 13.20 23.09 1.39
CA PHE A 177 12.43 22.15 2.19
C PHE A 177 10.99 22.63 2.32
N GLN A 178 10.04 21.71 2.19
CA GLN A 178 8.64 21.95 2.51
C GLN A 178 8.32 21.24 3.83
N THR A 179 7.89 22.02 4.81
CA THR A 179 7.57 21.49 6.14
C THR A 179 6.17 20.90 6.19
N ALA A 180 5.88 20.08 7.20
CA ALA A 180 4.56 19.50 7.42
C ALA A 180 3.46 20.56 7.69
N SER A 181 3.84 21.75 8.16
CA SER A 181 2.95 22.91 8.24
C SER A 181 2.75 23.65 6.90
N HIS A 182 3.27 23.11 5.81
CA HIS A 182 3.28 23.71 4.46
C HIS A 182 3.99 25.07 4.41
N SER A 183 5.00 25.25 5.27
CA SER A 183 5.91 26.39 5.19
C SER A 183 7.13 26.04 4.32
N ASN A 184 7.61 27.01 3.54
CA ASN A 184 8.81 26.83 2.72
C ASN A 184 10.04 27.33 3.49
N VAL A 185 11.07 26.48 3.57
CA VAL A 185 12.40 26.85 4.05
C VAL A 185 13.35 26.77 2.87
N SER A 186 13.85 27.91 2.41
CA SER A 186 14.67 27.99 1.18
C SER A 186 15.47 29.27 1.13
N ASP A 187 16.59 29.23 0.41
CA ASP A 187 17.27 30.41 -0.13
C ASP A 187 17.36 30.28 -1.66
N THR A 188 17.03 31.36 -2.36
CA THR A 188 17.07 31.45 -3.83
C THR A 188 18.20 32.34 -4.32
N THR A 189 19.02 32.89 -3.41
CA THR A 189 20.19 33.74 -3.72
C THR A 189 21.50 32.96 -3.64
N GLY A 190 21.48 31.76 -4.22
CA GLY A 190 22.60 30.82 -4.19
C GLY A 190 23.82 31.25 -5.01
N PRO A 191 24.92 30.47 -4.96
CA PRO A 191 26.08 30.71 -5.80
C PRO A 191 25.75 30.53 -7.29
N GLN A 192 26.37 31.37 -8.13
CA GLN A 192 26.26 31.30 -9.58
C GLN A 192 27.04 30.12 -10.15
N ILE A 193 26.40 29.35 -11.03
CA ILE A 193 26.91 28.11 -11.59
C ILE A 193 27.12 28.27 -13.10
N SER A 194 28.35 27.99 -13.54
CA SER A 194 28.70 28.00 -14.97
C SER A 194 28.45 26.63 -15.60
N ALA A 195 28.08 26.61 -16.88
CA ALA A 195 27.92 25.37 -17.63
C ALA A 195 29.26 24.62 -17.74
N GLY A 196 29.22 23.29 -17.67
CA GLY A 196 30.39 22.42 -17.82
C GLY A 196 31.29 22.30 -16.59
N GLU A 197 30.94 22.91 -15.46
CA GLU A 197 31.70 22.81 -14.20
C GLU A 197 31.06 21.80 -13.22
N TRP A 198 31.89 20.96 -12.61
CA TRP A 198 31.46 20.02 -11.57
C TRP A 198 31.40 20.71 -10.21
N HIS A 199 30.23 20.61 -9.56
CA HIS A 199 29.99 21.15 -8.23
C HIS A 199 29.46 20.08 -7.28
N HIS A 200 29.72 20.25 -5.99
CA HIS A 200 29.22 19.38 -4.94
C HIS A 200 28.20 20.12 -4.07
N THR A 201 27.08 19.46 -3.77
CA THR A 201 26.03 19.98 -2.91
C THR A 201 25.81 19.07 -1.70
N ALA A 202 25.48 19.65 -0.55
CA ALA A 202 24.96 18.89 0.58
C ALA A 202 23.84 19.65 1.28
N MET A 203 22.73 18.96 1.51
CA MET A 203 21.57 19.46 2.25
C MET A 203 21.39 18.65 3.53
N ILE A 204 21.14 19.34 4.64
CA ILE A 204 20.96 18.73 5.96
C ILE A 204 19.64 19.22 6.54
N TRP A 205 18.87 18.28 7.06
CA TRP A 205 17.73 18.54 7.94
C TRP A 205 18.06 17.97 9.32
N ASN A 206 17.86 18.74 10.39
CA ASN A 206 18.01 18.26 11.76
C ASN A 206 16.93 18.89 12.65
N GLN A 207 15.81 18.18 12.79
CA GLN A 207 14.70 18.57 13.66
C GLN A 207 15.09 18.57 15.14
N GLU A 208 15.94 17.62 15.57
CA GLU A 208 16.32 17.48 16.98
C GLU A 208 17.15 18.66 17.47
N HIS A 209 17.99 19.22 16.60
CA HIS A 209 18.78 20.42 16.86
C HIS A 209 18.13 21.71 16.30
N GLY A 210 16.98 21.60 15.64
CA GLY A 210 16.21 22.73 15.13
C GLY A 210 16.91 23.52 14.03
N HIS A 211 17.60 22.86 13.09
CA HIS A 211 18.23 23.54 11.96
C HIS A 211 18.13 22.78 10.64
N ALA A 212 18.16 23.54 9.54
CA ALA A 212 18.45 23.06 8.20
C ALA A 212 19.71 23.75 7.68
N LYS A 213 20.57 23.02 6.96
CA LYS A 213 21.82 23.57 6.42
C LYS A 213 21.96 23.25 4.94
N PHE A 214 22.57 24.18 4.22
CA PHE A 214 22.96 24.02 2.83
C PHE A 214 24.46 24.30 2.68
N TYR A 215 25.16 23.36 2.05
CA TYR A 215 26.55 23.47 1.67
C TYR A 215 26.68 23.40 0.17
N HIS A 216 27.58 24.23 -0.37
CA HIS A 216 27.96 24.22 -1.77
C HIS A 216 29.49 24.24 -1.87
N ASP A 217 30.05 23.31 -2.64
CA ASP A 217 31.49 23.06 -2.78
C ASP A 217 32.23 22.98 -1.42
N GLY A 218 31.59 22.30 -0.46
CA GLY A 218 32.15 22.07 0.88
C GLY A 218 32.04 23.27 1.84
N ILE A 219 31.46 24.39 1.40
CA ILE A 219 31.31 25.62 2.18
C ILE A 219 29.88 25.73 2.69
N LEU A 220 29.70 25.95 3.99
CA LEU A 220 28.39 26.24 4.58
C LEU A 220 27.88 27.59 4.04
N ARG A 221 26.74 27.57 3.36
CA ARG A 221 26.09 28.77 2.82
C ARG A 221 24.99 29.24 3.76
N ASP A 222 24.08 28.32 4.07
CA ASP A 222 22.91 28.62 4.88
C ASP A 222 22.82 27.71 6.10
N ASN A 223 22.39 28.30 7.20
CA ASN A 223 22.10 27.61 8.46
C ASN A 223 20.83 28.24 9.05
N ILE A 224 19.69 27.68 8.68
CA ILE A 224 18.37 28.23 9.00
C ILE A 224 17.83 27.52 10.24
N ALA A 225 17.34 28.30 11.20
CA ALA A 225 16.65 27.76 12.37
C ALA A 225 15.26 27.23 11.99
N LEU A 226 14.93 26.04 12.47
CA LEU A 226 13.61 25.44 12.32
C LEU A 226 12.74 25.76 13.56
N PRO A 227 11.42 25.93 13.39
CA PRO A 227 10.51 25.97 14.53
C PRO A 227 10.58 24.69 15.35
N GLU A 228 10.36 24.79 16.67
CA GLU A 228 10.38 23.64 17.56
C GLU A 228 9.29 22.63 17.16
N GLY A 229 9.69 21.36 16.96
CA GLY A 229 8.78 20.29 16.57
C GLY A 229 8.40 20.25 15.09
N GLU A 230 8.89 21.18 14.26
CA GLU A 230 8.61 21.19 12.82
C GLU A 230 9.17 19.95 12.13
N ALA A 231 8.34 19.26 11.33
CA ALA A 231 8.72 18.09 10.53
C ALA A 231 8.71 18.44 9.03
N LEU A 232 9.25 17.56 8.19
CA LEU A 232 9.06 17.66 6.74
C LEU A 232 7.70 17.13 6.32
N GLU A 233 7.16 17.69 5.23
CA GLU A 233 6.01 17.10 4.54
C GLU A 233 6.35 15.67 4.07
N GLU A 234 5.38 14.76 4.16
CA GLU A 234 5.54 13.35 3.79
C GLU A 234 6.11 13.18 2.37
N MET A 235 7.11 12.31 2.24
CA MET A 235 7.73 11.98 0.96
C MET A 235 7.44 10.52 0.63
N SER A 236 6.97 10.24 -0.57
CA SER A 236 6.73 8.88 -1.09
C SER A 236 7.80 8.39 -2.07
N GLY A 237 8.66 9.28 -2.57
CA GLY A 237 9.70 8.93 -3.54
C GLY A 237 10.67 10.08 -3.80
N PHE A 238 11.59 9.87 -4.74
CA PHE A 238 12.70 10.78 -5.03
C PHE A 238 13.11 10.66 -6.51
N HIS A 239 13.13 11.78 -7.23
CA HIS A 239 13.64 11.85 -8.59
C HIS A 239 15.04 12.43 -8.59
N ILE A 240 15.94 11.82 -9.36
CA ILE A 240 17.28 12.36 -9.67
C ILE A 240 17.23 12.85 -11.12
N GLY A 241 17.33 14.16 -11.33
CA GLY A 241 17.32 14.80 -12.63
C GLY A 241 16.00 15.42 -13.10
N ASN A 242 14.96 15.44 -12.24
CA ASN A 242 13.65 16.01 -12.58
C ASN A 242 12.91 16.47 -11.33
N HIS A 243 11.91 17.33 -11.52
CA HIS A 243 10.95 17.71 -10.50
C HIS A 243 9.93 16.58 -10.21
N ARG A 244 9.13 16.75 -9.16
CA ARG A 244 8.19 15.77 -8.60
C ARG A 244 7.15 15.21 -9.58
N GLY A 245 6.78 16.00 -10.59
CA GLY A 245 5.79 15.59 -11.59
C GLY A 245 6.36 14.58 -12.59
N GLY A 246 7.68 14.54 -12.78
CA GLY A 246 8.33 13.68 -13.77
C GLY A 246 7.73 13.83 -15.18
N ASP A 247 7.18 15.00 -15.50
CA ASP A 247 6.43 15.27 -16.73
C ASP A 247 7.30 15.92 -17.82
N GLY A 248 8.55 16.21 -17.50
CA GLY A 248 9.51 16.79 -18.42
C GLY A 248 9.58 18.32 -18.41
N ALA A 249 8.86 18.98 -17.51
CA ALA A 249 8.76 20.44 -17.53
C ALA A 249 9.97 21.16 -16.90
N ARG A 250 10.88 20.49 -16.19
CA ARG A 250 11.93 21.13 -15.36
C ARG A 250 13.16 20.22 -15.21
N ASP A 251 13.55 19.62 -16.33
CA ASP A 251 14.49 18.50 -16.36
C ASP A 251 15.94 18.97 -16.29
N TRP A 252 16.80 18.07 -15.85
CA TRP A 252 18.24 18.27 -15.89
C TRP A 252 18.81 17.76 -17.21
N ASP A 253 19.57 18.59 -17.92
CA ASP A 253 20.48 18.15 -18.99
C ASP A 253 21.93 18.38 -18.56
N GLY A 254 22.65 17.26 -18.42
CA GLY A 254 23.98 17.24 -17.84
C GLY A 254 24.35 15.93 -17.17
N MET A 255 25.29 16.03 -16.25
CA MET A 255 25.84 14.92 -15.48
C MET A 255 25.48 15.02 -14.00
N ILE A 256 25.17 13.87 -13.39
CA ILE A 256 25.00 13.71 -11.94
C ILE A 256 25.83 12.50 -11.50
N ASP A 257 26.50 12.60 -10.36
CA ASP A 257 27.40 11.55 -9.87
C ASP A 257 27.37 11.44 -8.34
N ASP A 258 27.68 10.26 -7.81
CA ASP A 258 27.87 9.95 -6.39
C ASP A 258 26.76 10.47 -5.45
N VAL A 259 25.49 10.28 -5.84
CA VAL A 259 24.33 10.71 -5.05
C VAL A 259 24.21 9.82 -3.81
N ALA A 260 24.05 10.38 -2.62
CA ALA A 260 23.84 9.59 -1.42
C ALA A 260 22.94 10.24 -0.38
N VAL A 261 22.32 9.38 0.41
CA VAL A 261 21.43 9.74 1.51
C VAL A 261 21.94 9.08 2.78
N TYR A 262 22.07 9.87 3.84
CA TYR A 262 22.50 9.44 5.17
C TYR A 262 21.37 9.70 6.17
N ASP A 263 21.12 8.77 7.09
CA ASP A 263 20.17 8.95 8.18
C ASP A 263 20.82 9.61 9.42
N LEU A 264 21.75 10.53 9.17
CA LEU A 264 22.47 11.32 10.16
C LEU A 264 22.94 12.67 9.58
N GLU A 265 23.36 13.58 10.45
CA GLU A 265 24.01 14.83 10.06
C GLU A 265 25.51 14.59 9.79
N LEU A 266 25.97 14.78 8.55
CA LEU A 266 27.39 14.81 8.26
C LEU A 266 28.03 16.10 8.81
N SER A 267 29.21 15.97 9.38
CA SER A 267 29.98 17.13 9.85
C SER A 267 30.50 17.98 8.69
N ALA A 268 30.75 19.26 8.96
CA ALA A 268 31.37 20.18 7.99
C ALA A 268 32.71 19.64 7.45
N ARG A 269 33.45 18.87 8.25
CA ARG A 269 34.70 18.24 7.82
C ARG A 269 34.46 17.12 6.80
N GLN A 270 33.45 16.28 7.03
CA GLN A 270 33.08 15.21 6.11
C GLN A 270 32.56 15.77 4.80
N ILE A 271 31.69 16.79 4.85
CA ILE A 271 31.16 17.47 3.66
C ILE A 271 32.28 18.14 2.86
N LYS A 272 33.23 18.79 3.54
CA LYS A 272 34.41 19.36 2.89
C LYS A 272 35.26 18.28 2.21
N ALA A 273 35.49 17.14 2.87
CA ALA A 273 36.24 16.03 2.28
C ALA A 273 35.54 15.42 1.06
N LEU A 274 34.20 15.32 1.06
CA LEU A 274 33.42 14.91 -0.10
C LEU A 274 33.60 15.88 -1.27
N ALA A 275 33.48 17.19 -1.01
CA ALA A 275 33.67 18.22 -2.04
C ALA A 275 35.13 18.30 -2.56
N GLU A 276 36.13 18.00 -1.72
CA GLU A 276 37.54 17.93 -2.17
C GLU A 276 37.86 16.62 -2.91
N GLY A 277 37.01 15.59 -2.80
CA GLY A 277 37.24 14.25 -3.36
C GLY A 277 38.43 13.51 -2.74
N THR A 278 39.07 14.07 -1.71
CA THR A 278 40.22 13.47 -1.04
C THR A 278 40.30 13.87 0.42
N PHE A 279 40.84 12.97 1.24
CA PHE A 279 41.20 13.27 2.62
C PHE A 279 42.48 12.54 3.00
N ARG A 280 43.52 13.30 3.36
CA ARG A 280 44.84 12.77 3.75
C ARG A 280 45.46 11.81 2.72
N GLY A 281 45.23 12.07 1.43
CA GLY A 281 45.76 11.26 0.32
C GLY A 281 44.92 10.04 -0.03
N THR A 282 43.81 9.79 0.67
CA THR A 282 42.81 8.78 0.30
C THR A 282 41.73 9.42 -0.56
N SER A 283 41.25 8.71 -1.60
CA SER A 283 40.10 9.14 -2.40
C SER A 283 38.82 9.05 -1.58
N ILE A 284 37.98 10.08 -1.65
CA ILE A 284 36.74 10.18 -0.88
C ILE A 284 35.55 10.19 -1.83
N HIS A 285 34.55 9.39 -1.50
CA HIS A 285 33.25 9.36 -2.14
C HIS A 285 32.19 9.04 -1.08
N ALA A 286 30.92 9.18 -1.43
CA ALA A 286 29.81 9.08 -0.49
C ALA A 286 29.76 7.71 0.23
N GLY A 287 30.04 6.62 -0.48
CA GLY A 287 30.06 5.27 0.07
C GLY A 287 31.12 5.02 1.16
N ASN A 288 32.21 5.81 1.23
CA ASN A 288 33.32 5.55 2.16
C ASN A 288 33.54 6.62 3.24
N ILE A 289 32.77 7.72 3.22
CA ILE A 289 33.05 8.91 4.04
C ILE A 289 32.99 8.63 5.54
N LEU A 290 32.00 7.85 5.99
CA LEU A 290 31.82 7.55 7.42
C LEU A 290 32.97 6.73 8.00
N GLN A 291 33.58 5.88 7.17
CA GLN A 291 34.70 5.01 7.55
C GLN A 291 36.04 5.75 7.50
N THR A 292 36.21 6.65 6.54
CA THR A 292 37.50 7.30 6.25
C THR A 292 37.69 8.61 7.03
N VAL A 293 36.63 9.38 7.23
CA VAL A 293 36.62 10.63 8.01
C VAL A 293 35.75 10.42 9.24
N GLN A 294 36.29 9.69 10.21
CA GLN A 294 35.58 9.33 11.43
C GLN A 294 35.41 10.54 12.35
N GLU A 295 34.15 10.83 12.70
CA GLU A 295 33.76 11.92 13.60
C GLU A 295 32.80 11.37 14.67
N PRO A 296 33.26 10.46 15.56
CA PRO A 296 32.41 9.67 16.47
C PRO A 296 31.55 10.52 17.43
N LYS A 297 31.88 11.80 17.63
CA LYS A 297 31.07 12.75 18.42
C LYS A 297 29.85 13.30 17.68
N PHE A 298 29.89 13.28 16.35
CA PHE A 298 28.82 13.72 15.46
C PHE A 298 28.13 12.52 14.76
N GLN A 299 28.75 11.33 14.84
CA GLN A 299 28.25 10.06 14.31
C GLN A 299 27.52 9.22 15.37
N SER A 300 26.92 9.83 16.41
CA SER A 300 25.97 9.08 17.24
C SER A 300 24.79 8.73 16.34
N VAL A 301 24.80 7.51 15.81
CA VAL A 301 23.69 6.93 15.08
C VAL A 301 22.45 7.22 15.89
N ILE A 302 21.50 7.94 15.30
CA ILE A 302 20.26 8.26 15.98
C ILE A 302 19.62 6.94 16.34
N GLN A 303 19.48 6.70 17.64
CA GLN A 303 18.73 5.57 18.16
C GLN A 303 17.30 5.77 17.68
N ARG A 304 16.92 4.98 16.68
CA ARG A 304 15.55 4.91 16.20
C ARG A 304 14.67 4.51 17.40
N PRO A 305 13.48 5.09 17.58
CA PRO A 305 12.56 4.60 18.60
C PRO A 305 12.26 3.12 18.34
N GLU A 306 11.93 2.35 19.38
CA GLU A 306 11.70 0.88 19.30
C GLU A 306 10.62 0.48 18.25
N ASP A 307 9.81 1.44 17.81
CA ASP A 307 8.74 1.32 16.84
C ASP A 307 9.07 1.91 15.45
N PHE A 308 10.31 2.36 15.21
CA PHE A 308 10.74 2.80 13.89
C PHE A 308 10.59 1.65 12.90
N LYS A 309 9.61 1.80 12.03
CA LYS A 309 9.41 0.96 10.87
C LYS A 309 10.00 1.76 9.70
N PRO A 310 11.19 1.41 9.15
CA PRO A 310 11.52 1.85 7.79
C PRO A 310 10.30 1.55 6.90
N PRO A 311 10.07 2.29 5.80
CA PRO A 311 8.87 2.05 4.97
C PRO A 311 8.70 0.57 4.84
N LEU A 312 7.55 0.05 5.35
CA LEU A 312 7.37 -1.35 5.73
C LEU A 312 8.23 -2.17 4.80
N PRO A 313 9.30 -2.84 5.29
CA PRO A 313 10.25 -3.42 4.40
C PRO A 313 9.43 -4.16 3.35
N LEU A 314 9.70 -3.90 2.07
CA LEU A 314 9.33 -4.86 1.04
C LEU A 314 9.94 -6.23 1.35
N TRP A 315 10.74 -6.36 2.43
CA TRP A 315 11.64 -7.44 2.64
C TRP A 315 12.10 -7.56 4.11
N ASN A 316 11.74 -8.67 4.75
CA ASN A 316 12.46 -9.20 5.91
C ASN A 316 13.48 -10.30 5.51
N GLY A 317 13.94 -10.30 4.26
CA GLY A 317 14.75 -11.40 3.72
C GLY A 317 13.96 -12.43 2.90
N GLN A 318 12.66 -12.66 3.17
CA GLN A 318 11.91 -13.77 2.54
C GLN A 318 10.40 -13.52 2.29
N GLN A 319 9.73 -12.62 3.02
CA GLN A 319 8.29 -12.35 2.96
C GLN A 319 8.01 -10.85 2.69
N SER A 320 6.91 -10.51 2.00
CA SER A 320 6.54 -9.11 1.71
C SER A 320 5.08 -8.79 2.02
N GLN A 321 4.10 -9.28 1.25
CA GLN A 321 2.66 -9.09 1.55
C GLN A 321 1.90 -10.41 1.62
N GLY A 322 0.95 -10.49 2.55
CA GLY A 322 0.14 -11.69 2.78
C GLY A 322 0.90 -12.84 3.46
N PRO A 323 0.42 -14.08 3.33
CA PRO A 323 -0.71 -14.50 2.51
C PRO A 323 -2.05 -13.96 3.03
N LEU A 324 -2.94 -13.67 2.09
CA LEU A 324 -4.32 -13.27 2.33
C LEU A 324 -5.28 -14.23 1.61
N ILE A 325 -6.40 -14.52 2.22
CA ILE A 325 -7.45 -15.39 1.69
C ILE A 325 -8.38 -14.54 0.83
N GLY A 326 -8.43 -14.84 -0.46
CA GLY A 326 -9.37 -14.23 -1.39
C GLY A 326 -10.71 -14.94 -1.39
N HIS A 327 -11.20 -15.22 -2.59
CA HIS A 327 -12.44 -15.96 -2.75
C HIS A 327 -12.35 -17.38 -2.21
N VAL A 328 -13.36 -17.72 -1.41
CA VAL A 328 -13.64 -19.08 -0.97
C VAL A 328 -15.09 -19.43 -1.31
N SER A 329 -15.28 -20.60 -1.91
CA SER A 329 -16.59 -21.20 -2.20
C SER A 329 -16.80 -22.45 -1.32
N ASP A 330 -17.81 -23.25 -1.63
CA ASP A 330 -18.04 -24.54 -0.98
C ASP A 330 -17.07 -25.63 -1.43
N ASP A 331 -16.34 -25.46 -2.53
CA ASP A 331 -15.40 -26.46 -3.05
C ASP A 331 -14.05 -25.89 -3.53
N SER A 332 -13.84 -24.58 -3.42
CA SER A 332 -12.64 -23.93 -3.90
C SER A 332 -12.17 -22.78 -3.00
N ALA A 333 -10.88 -22.47 -3.13
CA ALA A 333 -10.26 -21.34 -2.45
C ALA A 333 -9.19 -20.70 -3.31
N ILE A 334 -9.09 -19.38 -3.18
CA ILE A 334 -8.05 -18.57 -3.79
C ILE A 334 -7.23 -17.94 -2.67
N ILE A 335 -5.93 -18.22 -2.69
CA ILE A 335 -4.96 -17.64 -1.76
C ILE A 335 -4.08 -16.70 -2.56
N TRP A 336 -3.77 -15.55 -1.99
CA TRP A 336 -2.91 -14.54 -2.59
C TRP A 336 -1.75 -14.21 -1.68
N ALA A 337 -0.59 -13.91 -2.26
CA ALA A 337 0.54 -13.32 -1.56
C ALA A 337 1.35 -12.49 -2.54
N ARG A 338 2.35 -11.75 -2.04
CA ARG A 338 3.39 -11.17 -2.88
C ARG A 338 4.75 -11.56 -2.30
N SER A 339 5.65 -12.03 -3.16
CA SER A 339 7.01 -12.37 -2.75
C SER A 339 8.01 -11.75 -3.73
N PRO A 340 8.91 -10.85 -3.26
CA PRO A 340 9.75 -10.01 -4.12
C PRO A 340 10.87 -10.80 -4.81
N ILE A 341 10.89 -12.12 -4.63
CA ILE A 341 11.87 -13.02 -5.24
C ILE A 341 11.13 -13.76 -6.36
N ALA A 342 11.58 -13.51 -7.59
CA ALA A 342 11.04 -14.21 -8.75
C ALA A 342 11.22 -15.72 -8.60
N GLY A 343 10.21 -16.49 -8.99
CA GLY A 343 10.28 -17.95 -8.91
C GLY A 343 8.94 -18.63 -8.68
N SER A 344 8.99 -19.95 -8.61
CA SER A 344 7.82 -20.81 -8.41
C SER A 344 7.60 -21.09 -6.92
N TYR A 345 6.36 -20.92 -6.47
CA TYR A 345 5.94 -21.11 -5.09
C TYR A 345 4.78 -22.11 -5.04
N GLU A 346 4.84 -23.04 -4.09
CA GLU A 346 3.82 -24.06 -3.89
C GLU A 346 2.98 -23.76 -2.64
N LEU A 347 1.67 -23.63 -2.82
CA LEU A 347 0.69 -23.69 -1.75
C LEU A 347 0.36 -25.14 -1.45
N GLN A 348 0.41 -25.53 -0.18
CA GLN A 348 0.05 -26.87 0.29
C GLN A 348 -1.08 -26.74 1.32
N ILE A 349 -2.14 -27.53 1.17
CA ILE A 349 -3.37 -27.45 1.97
C ILE A 349 -3.60 -28.77 2.70
N TYR A 350 -4.01 -28.69 3.97
CA TYR A 350 -4.15 -29.80 4.90
C TYR A 350 -5.47 -29.74 5.66
N LEU A 351 -5.97 -30.89 6.08
CA LEU A 351 -6.94 -30.94 7.17
C LEU A 351 -6.20 -30.69 8.50
N PRO A 352 -6.78 -29.92 9.44
CA PRO A 352 -6.16 -29.67 10.74
C PRO A 352 -5.74 -30.97 11.44
N GLY A 353 -4.49 -31.02 11.92
CA GLY A 353 -3.92 -32.20 12.59
C GLY A 353 -3.56 -33.37 11.67
N ASN A 354 -3.64 -33.21 10.35
CA ASN A 354 -3.21 -34.19 9.37
C ASN A 354 -1.93 -33.75 8.66
N GLU A 355 -0.91 -34.60 8.64
CA GLU A 355 0.35 -34.35 7.93
C GLU A 355 0.23 -34.63 6.41
N THR A 356 -0.78 -35.39 6.00
CA THR A 356 -1.02 -35.70 4.59
C THR A 356 -1.67 -34.53 3.89
N MET A 357 -0.98 -34.03 2.86
CA MET A 357 -1.47 -32.95 2.01
C MET A 357 -2.77 -33.34 1.31
N THR A 358 -3.79 -32.50 1.44
CA THR A 358 -5.09 -32.67 0.79
C THR A 358 -5.07 -32.16 -0.64
N ARG A 359 -4.47 -30.98 -0.87
CA ARG A 359 -4.32 -30.35 -2.19
C ARG A 359 -3.03 -29.53 -2.23
N SER A 360 -2.54 -29.26 -3.44
CA SER A 360 -1.54 -28.22 -3.68
C SER A 360 -1.80 -27.47 -4.98
N ALA A 361 -1.23 -26.27 -5.07
CA ALA A 361 -1.20 -25.47 -6.28
C ALA A 361 0.14 -24.75 -6.39
N ARG A 362 0.55 -24.38 -7.60
CA ARG A 362 1.75 -23.57 -7.83
C ARG A 362 1.38 -22.23 -8.47
N ALA A 363 2.12 -21.20 -8.11
CA ALA A 363 2.08 -19.88 -8.72
C ALA A 363 3.52 -19.42 -8.96
N THR A 364 3.73 -18.50 -9.90
CA THR A 364 5.05 -17.96 -10.21
C THR A 364 5.05 -16.45 -10.02
N ALA A 365 5.99 -15.96 -9.21
CA ALA A 365 6.19 -14.53 -9.00
C ALA A 365 6.99 -13.98 -10.17
N THR A 366 6.41 -13.01 -10.89
CA THR A 366 7.05 -12.32 -12.02
C THR A 366 7.00 -10.81 -11.83
N GLU A 367 8.03 -10.11 -12.29
CA GLU A 367 8.08 -8.64 -12.23
C GLU A 367 6.88 -7.97 -12.92
N THR A 368 6.39 -8.53 -14.03
CA THR A 368 5.26 -7.99 -14.80
C THR A 368 3.96 -7.93 -13.99
N GLU A 369 3.75 -8.88 -13.08
CA GLU A 369 2.60 -8.93 -12.18
C GLU A 369 2.96 -8.43 -10.78
N ASP A 370 4.02 -7.63 -10.68
CA ASP A 370 4.54 -7.09 -9.43
C ASP A 370 4.77 -8.17 -8.37
N TRP A 371 5.30 -9.31 -8.81
CA TRP A 371 5.59 -10.49 -8.00
C TRP A 371 4.41 -11.02 -7.17
N CYS A 372 3.18 -10.66 -7.56
CA CYS A 372 1.97 -11.17 -6.94
C CYS A 372 1.79 -12.64 -7.31
N LEU A 373 1.45 -13.44 -6.30
CA LEU A 373 1.19 -14.86 -6.39
C LEU A 373 -0.30 -15.07 -6.14
N ARG A 374 -0.92 -15.87 -7.00
CA ARG A 374 -2.31 -16.26 -6.85
C ARG A 374 -2.42 -17.76 -7.08
N TRP A 375 -2.83 -18.49 -6.04
CA TRP A 375 -3.11 -19.91 -6.11
C TRP A 375 -4.61 -20.14 -6.13
N GLU A 376 -5.06 -21.04 -7.00
CA GLU A 376 -6.43 -21.50 -7.04
C GLU A 376 -6.45 -23.00 -6.75
N VAL A 377 -7.29 -23.41 -5.80
CA VAL A 377 -7.44 -24.79 -5.41
C VAL A 377 -8.90 -25.17 -5.45
N ASN A 378 -9.19 -26.29 -6.09
CA ASN A 378 -10.54 -26.84 -6.27
C ASN A 378 -10.68 -28.21 -5.57
N ASP A 379 -11.86 -28.80 -5.69
CA ASP A 379 -12.22 -30.11 -5.13
C ASP A 379 -12.05 -30.19 -3.60
N LEU A 380 -12.28 -29.08 -2.90
CA LEU A 380 -12.34 -29.02 -1.44
C LEU A 380 -13.71 -29.51 -0.95
N LYS A 381 -13.78 -29.88 0.34
CA LYS A 381 -15.04 -30.23 0.98
C LYS A 381 -15.67 -28.95 1.51
N ALA A 382 -16.99 -28.83 1.33
CA ALA A 382 -17.77 -27.74 1.89
C ALA A 382 -17.74 -27.73 3.43
N ASN A 383 -17.98 -26.55 4.00
CA ASN A 383 -18.07 -26.33 5.45
C ASN A 383 -16.91 -26.98 6.24
N THR A 384 -15.68 -26.82 5.74
CA THR A 384 -14.49 -27.52 6.26
C THR A 384 -13.37 -26.52 6.52
N LYS A 385 -12.77 -26.61 7.71
CA LYS A 385 -11.53 -25.89 8.05
C LYS A 385 -10.34 -26.55 7.36
N TYR A 386 -9.51 -25.76 6.72
CA TYR A 386 -8.24 -26.18 6.13
C TYR A 386 -7.09 -25.36 6.69
N GLN A 387 -5.96 -25.99 7.00
CA GLN A 387 -4.69 -25.31 7.24
C GLN A 387 -3.88 -25.23 5.94
N TYR A 388 -3.03 -24.22 5.81
CA TYR A 388 -2.17 -24.11 4.64
C TYR A 388 -0.75 -23.66 5.00
N ARG A 389 0.20 -24.01 4.13
CA ARG A 389 1.56 -23.47 4.13
C ARG A 389 2.01 -23.18 2.72
N ILE A 390 2.97 -22.28 2.58
CA ILE A 390 3.53 -21.88 1.28
C ILE A 390 5.03 -22.11 1.30
N ARG A 391 5.55 -22.75 0.24
CA ARG A 391 6.95 -23.13 0.10
C ARG A 391 7.57 -22.57 -1.16
N ARG A 392 8.89 -22.36 -1.12
CA ARG A 392 9.73 -22.06 -2.28
C ARG A 392 10.88 -23.06 -2.31
N GLY A 393 10.86 -23.96 -3.29
CA GLY A 393 11.79 -25.10 -3.29
C GLY A 393 11.61 -25.94 -2.02
N PHE A 394 12.66 -26.04 -1.21
CA PHE A 394 12.62 -26.78 0.05
C PHE A 394 12.28 -25.91 1.27
N GLU A 395 12.35 -24.58 1.15
CA GLU A 395 12.10 -23.64 2.25
C GLU A 395 10.60 -23.44 2.46
N THR A 396 10.16 -23.49 3.72
CA THR A 396 8.81 -23.03 4.07
C THR A 396 8.86 -21.54 4.34
N ILE A 397 8.05 -20.79 3.60
CA ILE A 397 7.98 -19.34 3.72
C ILE A 397 6.87 -18.95 4.70
N TRP A 398 5.69 -19.55 4.63
CA TRP A 398 4.59 -19.27 5.55
C TRP A 398 4.00 -20.55 6.12
N GLU A 399 3.92 -20.66 7.44
CA GLU A 399 3.27 -21.74 8.19
C GLU A 399 2.90 -21.31 9.61
N GLY A 400 2.03 -22.09 10.26
CA GLY A 400 1.63 -21.90 11.66
C GLY A 400 0.11 -21.92 11.84
N ASP A 401 -0.34 -21.89 13.09
CA ASP A 401 -1.76 -22.10 13.44
C ASP A 401 -2.69 -20.99 12.94
N SER A 402 -2.15 -19.79 12.65
CA SER A 402 -2.92 -18.67 12.11
C SER A 402 -3.20 -18.78 10.61
N PHE A 403 -2.60 -19.74 9.90
CA PHE A 403 -2.74 -19.93 8.46
C PHE A 403 -3.78 -21.02 8.17
N TYR A 404 -5.05 -20.62 8.15
CA TYR A 404 -6.17 -21.50 7.82
C TYR A 404 -7.25 -20.77 7.03
N PHE A 405 -8.21 -21.47 6.45
CA PHE A 405 -9.46 -20.87 5.97
C PHE A 405 -10.60 -21.87 6.15
N HIS A 406 -11.85 -21.42 6.00
CA HIS A 406 -13.03 -22.28 6.05
C HIS A 406 -13.77 -22.19 4.71
N THR A 407 -14.06 -23.33 4.09
CA THR A 407 -14.91 -23.38 2.91
C THR A 407 -16.35 -23.04 3.26
N ALA A 408 -17.06 -22.41 2.33
CA ALA A 408 -18.44 -22.03 2.52
C ALA A 408 -19.33 -23.26 2.76
N PRO A 409 -20.48 -23.10 3.45
CA PRO A 409 -21.53 -24.11 3.43
C PRO A 409 -21.99 -24.38 1.99
N ARG A 410 -22.41 -25.62 1.73
CA ARG A 410 -23.00 -25.99 0.43
C ARG A 410 -24.16 -25.07 0.08
N LYS A 411 -24.19 -24.60 -1.16
CA LYS A 411 -25.22 -23.67 -1.64
C LYS A 411 -26.65 -24.22 -1.65
N ASP A 412 -26.80 -25.55 -1.62
CA ASP A 412 -28.08 -26.27 -1.68
C ASP A 412 -28.59 -26.75 -0.30
N LEU A 413 -27.87 -26.42 0.78
CA LEU A 413 -28.28 -26.74 2.15
C LEU A 413 -28.58 -25.47 2.96
N PRO A 414 -29.54 -25.53 3.90
CA PRO A 414 -29.71 -24.49 4.89
C PRO A 414 -28.45 -24.26 5.73
N ALA A 415 -28.12 -23.00 6.02
CA ALA A 415 -26.95 -22.64 6.81
C ALA A 415 -27.11 -21.26 7.46
N GLU A 416 -26.30 -21.02 8.47
CA GLU A 416 -26.06 -19.70 9.05
C GLU A 416 -24.76 -19.13 8.47
N VAL A 417 -24.79 -17.87 8.04
CA VAL A 417 -23.63 -17.16 7.47
C VAL A 417 -23.62 -15.72 7.96
N SER A 418 -22.45 -15.19 8.31
CA SER A 418 -22.23 -13.79 8.66
C SER A 418 -21.17 -13.14 7.78
N LEU A 419 -21.56 -12.25 6.88
CA LEU A 419 -20.63 -11.45 6.07
C LEU A 419 -20.53 -10.03 6.61
N VAL A 420 -19.34 -9.45 6.57
CA VAL A 420 -19.10 -8.05 6.93
C VAL A 420 -18.91 -7.19 5.68
N PHE A 421 -19.45 -5.98 5.69
CA PHE A 421 -19.34 -4.99 4.62
C PHE A 421 -18.80 -3.68 5.17
N GLY A 422 -17.91 -3.02 4.43
CA GLY A 422 -17.45 -1.67 4.76
C GLY A 422 -16.69 -1.02 3.61
N SER A 423 -16.70 0.31 3.59
CA SER A 423 -15.94 1.16 2.66
C SER A 423 -15.06 2.14 3.42
N CYS A 424 -14.20 2.86 2.70
CA CYS A 424 -13.48 4.02 3.23
C CYS A 424 -12.63 3.59 4.43
N ALA A 425 -11.58 2.82 4.17
CA ALA A 425 -10.61 2.39 5.19
C ALA A 425 -9.27 3.08 4.95
N SER A 426 -8.69 3.61 6.03
CA SER A 426 -7.37 4.25 5.99
C SER A 426 -6.25 3.22 5.84
N SER A 427 -5.11 3.67 5.34
CA SER A 427 -3.86 2.90 5.37
C SER A 427 -3.25 2.77 6.78
N GLU A 428 -3.83 3.46 7.77
CA GLU A 428 -3.40 3.39 9.17
C GLU A 428 -3.85 2.10 9.88
N PRO A 429 -3.03 1.54 10.80
CA PRO A 429 -3.43 0.44 11.67
C PRO A 429 -4.68 0.78 12.49
N SER A 430 -5.66 -0.12 12.47
CA SER A 430 -6.91 0.02 13.23
C SER A 430 -7.35 -1.31 13.82
N SER A 431 -7.84 -1.28 15.07
CA SER A 431 -8.42 -2.45 15.73
C SER A 431 -9.74 -2.91 15.11
N ILE A 432 -10.28 -2.17 14.14
CA ILE A 432 -11.50 -2.55 13.42
C ILE A 432 -11.37 -3.92 12.74
N TRP A 433 -10.18 -4.26 12.21
CA TRP A 433 -9.95 -5.55 11.55
C TRP A 433 -10.04 -6.72 12.51
N HIS A 434 -9.38 -6.62 13.67
CA HIS A 434 -9.50 -7.62 14.73
C HIS A 434 -10.93 -7.70 15.26
N ARG A 435 -11.61 -6.55 15.43
CA ARG A 435 -13.01 -6.52 15.82
C ARG A 435 -13.87 -7.34 14.84
N ILE A 436 -13.71 -7.17 13.53
CA ILE A 436 -14.45 -7.93 12.52
C ILE A 436 -14.26 -9.44 12.71
N ARG A 437 -13.02 -9.88 12.91
CA ARG A 437 -12.69 -11.29 13.19
C ARG A 437 -13.33 -11.78 14.49
N ASP A 438 -13.20 -11.00 15.56
CA ASP A 438 -13.64 -11.37 16.91
C ASP A 438 -15.18 -11.41 17.02
N GLU A 439 -15.90 -10.69 16.16
CA GLU A 439 -17.35 -10.81 15.99
C GLU A 439 -17.77 -12.09 15.23
N GLY A 440 -16.84 -12.96 14.83
CA GLY A 440 -17.14 -14.21 14.14
C GLY A 440 -17.73 -14.02 12.74
N ALA A 441 -17.13 -13.12 11.95
CA ALA A 441 -17.44 -13.04 10.52
C ALA A 441 -16.94 -14.31 9.79
N ASP A 442 -17.67 -14.73 8.76
CA ASP A 442 -17.27 -15.77 7.82
C ASP A 442 -16.50 -15.20 6.62
N GLY A 443 -16.65 -13.90 6.34
CA GLY A 443 -15.93 -13.20 5.29
C GLY A 443 -16.19 -11.70 5.30
N VAL A 444 -15.37 -10.96 4.54
CA VAL A 444 -15.43 -9.49 4.47
C VAL A 444 -15.56 -9.02 3.02
N VAL A 445 -16.36 -7.99 2.81
CA VAL A 445 -16.58 -7.35 1.52
C VAL A 445 -16.19 -5.88 1.64
N LEU A 446 -15.11 -5.51 0.98
CA LEU A 446 -14.64 -4.13 0.88
C LEU A 446 -15.33 -3.44 -0.30
N LEU A 447 -16.08 -2.39 -0.03
CA LEU A 447 -16.93 -1.75 -1.02
C LEU A 447 -16.19 -0.72 -1.88
N GLY A 448 -14.99 -0.30 -1.49
CA GLY A 448 -14.21 0.73 -2.17
C GLY A 448 -13.54 1.67 -1.17
N ASP A 449 -12.64 2.52 -1.65
CA ASP A 449 -11.72 3.35 -0.86
C ASP A 449 -10.86 2.52 0.10
N THR A 450 -10.23 1.49 -0.46
CA THR A 450 -9.46 0.45 0.22
C THR A 450 -8.26 -0.04 -0.64
N PRO A 451 -7.38 0.83 -1.14
CA PRO A 451 -6.97 2.05 -0.46
C PRO A 451 -7.15 3.33 -1.27
N TYR A 452 -7.21 4.46 -0.59
CA TYR A 452 -7.07 5.78 -1.20
C TYR A 452 -5.79 5.89 -2.06
N ILE A 453 -5.92 5.95 -3.40
CA ILE A 453 -4.80 6.00 -4.36
C ILE A 453 -4.67 7.39 -5.01
N ASP A 454 -5.77 7.92 -5.54
CA ASP A 454 -5.88 9.25 -6.16
C ASP A 454 -4.90 9.56 -7.31
N VAL A 455 -4.32 8.51 -7.90
CA VAL A 455 -3.57 8.58 -9.17
C VAL A 455 -3.76 7.34 -10.03
N THR A 456 -3.45 7.46 -11.32
CA THR A 456 -3.47 6.35 -12.30
C THR A 456 -2.08 5.91 -12.75
N ASP A 457 -1.02 6.36 -12.07
CA ASP A 457 0.33 5.82 -12.26
C ASP A 457 0.40 4.41 -11.69
N LEU A 458 0.72 3.41 -12.53
CA LEU A 458 0.64 2.00 -12.13
C LEU A 458 1.52 1.67 -10.92
N ASP A 459 2.68 2.30 -10.80
CA ASP A 459 3.60 2.01 -9.72
C ASP A 459 3.11 2.58 -8.39
N ARG A 460 2.56 3.80 -8.41
CA ARG A 460 1.88 4.38 -7.24
C ARG A 460 0.61 3.63 -6.85
N VAL A 461 -0.16 3.18 -7.84
CA VAL A 461 -1.33 2.31 -7.61
C VAL A 461 -0.89 1.04 -6.88
N ARG A 462 0.13 0.34 -7.39
CA ARG A 462 0.65 -0.88 -6.78
C ARG A 462 1.19 -0.64 -5.38
N ASP A 463 1.94 0.44 -5.18
CA ASP A 463 2.46 0.82 -3.87
C ASP A 463 1.34 1.04 -2.84
N ALA A 464 0.28 1.77 -3.20
CA ALA A 464 -0.86 1.97 -2.32
C ALA A 464 -1.48 0.63 -1.87
N TYR A 465 -1.64 -0.33 -2.79
CA TYR A 465 -2.10 -1.67 -2.44
C TYR A 465 -1.11 -2.45 -1.57
N ARG A 466 0.20 -2.32 -1.77
CA ARG A 466 1.22 -2.93 -0.90
C ARG A 466 1.11 -2.40 0.52
N ARG A 467 1.00 -1.07 0.67
CA ARG A 467 0.82 -0.43 1.99
C ARG A 467 -0.44 -0.94 2.67
N PHE A 468 -1.57 -0.94 1.97
CA PHE A 468 -2.85 -1.40 2.52
C PHE A 468 -2.82 -2.87 2.95
N SER A 469 -2.26 -3.76 2.11
CA SER A 469 -2.14 -5.19 2.43
C SER A 469 -1.10 -5.50 3.50
N SER A 470 -0.23 -4.54 3.84
CA SER A 470 0.78 -4.69 4.89
C SER A 470 0.33 -4.15 6.25
N ILE A 471 -0.89 -3.60 6.37
CA ILE A 471 -1.46 -3.17 7.65
C ILE A 471 -1.55 -4.39 8.57
N PRO A 472 -0.82 -4.44 9.71
CA PRO A 472 -0.72 -5.66 10.51
C PRO A 472 -2.07 -6.24 10.96
N PRO A 473 -3.00 -5.47 11.56
CA PRO A 473 -4.30 -6.03 11.96
C PRO A 473 -5.17 -6.50 10.78
N LEU A 474 -5.00 -5.91 9.59
CA LEU A 474 -5.64 -6.37 8.35
C LEU A 474 -5.03 -7.70 7.89
N ALA A 475 -3.71 -7.78 7.76
CA ALA A 475 -3.01 -8.98 7.32
C ALA A 475 -3.19 -10.17 8.27
N GLU A 476 -3.26 -9.91 9.58
CA GLU A 476 -3.61 -10.90 10.61
C GLU A 476 -5.04 -11.40 10.51
N THR A 477 -5.96 -10.56 10.03
CA THR A 477 -7.36 -10.93 9.83
C THR A 477 -7.52 -11.72 8.54
N PHE A 478 -6.99 -11.20 7.42
CA PHE A 478 -7.20 -11.79 6.11
C PHE A 478 -6.28 -12.97 5.79
N ARG A 479 -5.28 -13.30 6.61
CA ARG A 479 -4.61 -14.60 6.48
C ARG A 479 -5.52 -15.79 6.80
N SER A 480 -6.67 -15.56 7.45
CA SER A 480 -7.61 -16.63 7.77
C SER A 480 -9.09 -16.38 7.50
N LEU A 481 -9.45 -15.14 7.17
CA LEU A 481 -10.79 -14.75 6.80
C LEU A 481 -10.82 -14.37 5.31
N PRO A 482 -11.69 -14.98 4.48
CA PRO A 482 -11.81 -14.60 3.07
C PRO A 482 -12.31 -13.17 2.94
N PHE A 483 -11.75 -12.45 1.96
CA PHE A 483 -12.26 -11.14 1.60
C PHE A 483 -12.41 -10.97 0.09
N TRP A 484 -13.40 -10.15 -0.25
CA TRP A 484 -13.71 -9.70 -1.60
C TRP A 484 -13.73 -8.19 -1.63
N GLY A 485 -13.64 -7.60 -2.81
CA GLY A 485 -13.93 -6.19 -2.92
C GLY A 485 -14.31 -5.70 -4.30
N THR A 486 -14.80 -4.48 -4.33
CA THR A 486 -14.86 -3.61 -5.51
C THR A 486 -14.11 -2.32 -5.17
N TRP A 487 -14.03 -1.38 -6.11
CA TRP A 487 -13.43 -0.06 -5.89
C TRP A 487 -14.51 1.01 -5.70
N ASP A 488 -14.06 2.18 -5.25
CA ASP A 488 -14.72 3.44 -5.50
C ASP A 488 -13.78 4.43 -6.21
N ASP A 489 -14.09 5.72 -6.23
CA ASP A 489 -13.35 6.75 -6.95
C ASP A 489 -11.87 6.86 -6.54
N HIS A 490 -11.55 6.81 -5.25
CA HIS A 490 -10.16 6.93 -4.80
C HIS A 490 -9.29 5.72 -5.19
N ASP A 491 -9.86 4.52 -5.19
CA ASP A 491 -9.21 3.28 -5.65
C ASP A 491 -9.17 3.19 -7.19
N PHE A 492 -10.18 3.77 -7.85
CA PHE A 492 -10.29 3.84 -9.31
C PHE A 492 -9.32 4.88 -9.91
N GLY A 493 -9.01 5.94 -9.15
CA GLY A 493 -7.79 6.69 -9.34
C GLY A 493 -7.88 8.19 -9.09
N ARG A 494 -9.04 8.80 -8.80
CA ARG A 494 -9.19 10.21 -8.36
C ARG A 494 -10.58 10.43 -7.76
N ASN A 495 -10.70 11.37 -6.82
CA ASN A 495 -11.99 11.87 -6.31
C ASN A 495 -13.00 12.18 -7.43
N ASP A 496 -14.25 11.72 -7.27
CA ASP A 496 -15.39 11.87 -8.18
C ASP A 496 -15.15 11.41 -9.63
N SER A 497 -14.14 10.56 -9.87
CA SER A 497 -13.79 10.15 -11.23
C SER A 497 -14.70 9.07 -11.80
N ASP A 498 -14.81 9.08 -13.13
CA ASP A 498 -15.67 8.18 -13.90
C ASP A 498 -14.88 7.47 -15.01
N GLY A 499 -15.58 6.66 -15.81
CA GLY A 499 -15.00 5.82 -16.84
C GLY A 499 -14.24 6.57 -17.93
N THR A 500 -14.28 7.90 -17.97
CA THR A 500 -13.48 8.71 -18.89
C THR A 500 -12.07 9.04 -18.38
N LEU A 501 -11.73 8.64 -17.14
CA LEU A 501 -10.42 8.89 -16.51
C LEU A 501 -9.25 8.30 -17.33
N PRO A 502 -8.29 9.13 -17.80
CA PRO A 502 -7.08 8.64 -18.45
C PRO A 502 -6.22 7.77 -17.52
N GLY A 503 -5.81 6.61 -18.00
CA GLY A 503 -4.96 5.67 -17.26
C GLY A 503 -5.71 4.69 -16.35
N LYS A 504 -7.05 4.64 -16.40
CA LYS A 504 -7.87 3.69 -15.61
C LYS A 504 -7.48 2.22 -15.80
N GLU A 505 -6.86 1.87 -16.92
CA GLU A 505 -6.32 0.53 -17.19
C GLU A 505 -5.22 0.16 -16.19
N HIS A 506 -4.42 1.13 -15.73
CA HIS A 506 -3.43 0.93 -14.68
C HIS A 506 -4.08 0.71 -13.31
N SER A 507 -5.13 1.48 -12.98
CA SER A 507 -5.92 1.25 -11.77
C SER A 507 -6.50 -0.16 -11.75
N ARG A 508 -7.06 -0.61 -12.88
CA ARG A 508 -7.53 -2.00 -13.07
C ARG A 508 -6.40 -3.01 -12.91
N ARG A 509 -5.24 -2.78 -13.52
CA ARG A 509 -4.09 -3.69 -13.37
C ARG A 509 -3.67 -3.81 -11.91
N GLY A 510 -3.58 -2.70 -11.18
CA GLY A 510 -3.28 -2.70 -9.75
C GLY A 510 -4.32 -3.44 -8.93
N PHE A 511 -5.61 -3.16 -9.14
CA PHE A 511 -6.69 -3.87 -8.47
C PHE A 511 -6.62 -5.39 -8.69
N VAL A 512 -6.44 -5.83 -9.94
CA VAL A 512 -6.32 -7.26 -10.30
C VAL A 512 -5.07 -7.88 -9.70
N ASN A 513 -3.97 -7.13 -9.57
CA ASN A 513 -2.74 -7.64 -8.95
C ASN A 513 -2.92 -7.90 -7.45
N TYR A 514 -3.72 -7.09 -6.74
CA TYR A 514 -3.80 -7.09 -5.27
C TYR A 514 -5.14 -7.54 -4.68
N ARG A 515 -6.09 -7.95 -5.52
CA ARG A 515 -7.35 -8.55 -5.11
C ARG A 515 -7.42 -9.98 -5.61
N ALA A 516 -8.02 -10.82 -4.79
CA ALA A 516 -8.17 -12.25 -5.04
C ALA A 516 -9.64 -12.63 -5.24
N ASN A 517 -10.37 -11.77 -5.95
CA ASN A 517 -11.74 -12.01 -6.41
C ASN A 517 -11.78 -13.24 -7.35
N PRO A 518 -12.95 -13.89 -7.51
CA PRO A 518 -13.08 -15.04 -8.40
C PRO A 518 -12.93 -14.63 -9.88
N THR A 519 -13.45 -13.46 -10.24
CA THR A 519 -13.42 -12.90 -11.60
C THR A 519 -13.27 -11.37 -11.56
N PHE A 520 -12.96 -10.76 -12.70
CA PHE A 520 -12.79 -9.31 -12.85
C PHE A 520 -13.39 -8.82 -14.18
N GLY A 521 -14.70 -8.56 -14.18
CA GLY A 521 -15.41 -8.09 -15.37
C GLY A 521 -15.28 -9.04 -16.57
N GLN A 522 -15.44 -8.51 -17.78
CA GLN A 522 -15.37 -9.27 -19.04
C GLN A 522 -14.50 -8.56 -20.07
N ASP A 523 -13.74 -9.34 -20.86
CA ASP A 523 -12.76 -8.87 -21.88
C ASP A 523 -11.79 -7.78 -21.36
N ASN A 524 -11.26 -7.98 -20.15
CA ASN A 524 -10.38 -7.02 -19.48
C ASN A 524 -11.02 -5.65 -19.21
N GLN A 525 -12.35 -5.57 -19.15
CA GLN A 525 -13.09 -4.35 -18.84
C GLN A 525 -13.88 -4.50 -17.54
N GLY A 526 -13.76 -3.49 -16.68
CA GLY A 526 -14.35 -3.45 -15.34
C GLY A 526 -13.76 -4.48 -14.38
N ILE A 527 -14.25 -4.44 -13.15
CA ILE A 527 -13.90 -5.39 -12.07
C ILE A 527 -15.12 -6.07 -11.43
N TYR A 528 -16.31 -5.84 -11.97
CA TYR A 528 -17.54 -6.44 -11.44
C TYR A 528 -17.43 -7.97 -11.38
N THR A 529 -17.99 -8.55 -10.33
CA THR A 529 -17.89 -9.98 -10.03
C THR A 529 -19.02 -10.42 -9.12
N LYS A 530 -19.19 -11.74 -8.94
CA LYS A 530 -20.14 -12.27 -7.96
C LYS A 530 -19.59 -13.50 -7.27
N PHE A 531 -20.11 -13.80 -6.08
CA PHE A 531 -19.79 -15.02 -5.35
C PHE A 531 -20.98 -15.50 -4.50
N ARG A 532 -21.01 -16.81 -4.25
CA ARG A 532 -22.00 -17.50 -3.42
C ARG A 532 -21.33 -17.93 -2.11
N TYR A 533 -21.97 -17.65 -0.98
CA TYR A 533 -21.53 -18.13 0.34
C TYR A 533 -22.76 -18.62 1.13
N GLY A 534 -22.97 -19.94 1.17
CA GLY A 534 -24.18 -20.53 1.74
C GLY A 534 -25.46 -19.95 1.13
N PRO A 535 -26.42 -19.42 1.92
CA PRO A 535 -27.70 -18.89 1.44
C PRO A 535 -27.62 -17.49 0.81
N VAL A 536 -26.43 -16.86 0.77
CA VAL A 536 -26.22 -15.50 0.23
C VAL A 536 -25.48 -15.54 -1.10
N GLU A 537 -25.94 -14.75 -2.08
CA GLU A 537 -25.16 -14.43 -3.28
C GLU A 537 -24.92 -12.92 -3.35
N VAL A 538 -23.66 -12.53 -3.50
CA VAL A 538 -23.24 -11.13 -3.57
C VAL A 538 -22.84 -10.80 -5.01
N PHE A 539 -23.42 -9.73 -5.55
CA PHE A 539 -23.08 -9.12 -6.82
C PHE A 539 -22.33 -7.83 -6.53
N LEU A 540 -21.01 -7.86 -6.74
CA LEU A 540 -20.15 -6.68 -6.64
C LEU A 540 -20.16 -5.96 -7.99
N LEU A 541 -20.85 -4.82 -8.00
CA LEU A 541 -20.95 -3.94 -9.16
C LEU A 541 -19.72 -3.03 -9.22
N ASP A 542 -19.32 -2.73 -10.44
CA ASP A 542 -18.38 -1.67 -10.78
C ASP A 542 -19.20 -0.45 -11.21
N THR A 543 -19.11 0.64 -10.44
CA THR A 543 -19.83 1.90 -10.69
C THR A 543 -18.89 2.98 -11.24
N ARG A 544 -17.72 2.59 -11.76
CA ARG A 544 -16.69 3.52 -12.24
C ARG A 544 -16.34 3.27 -13.70
N TRP A 545 -15.98 2.04 -14.06
CA TRP A 545 -15.32 1.74 -15.33
C TRP A 545 -16.07 2.19 -16.60
N PHE A 546 -17.39 2.00 -16.62
CA PHE A 546 -18.26 2.33 -17.75
C PHE A 546 -18.99 3.66 -17.56
N ALA A 547 -18.87 4.30 -16.40
CA ALA A 547 -19.59 5.52 -16.09
C ALA A 547 -19.27 6.58 -17.15
N ARG A 548 -20.30 7.14 -17.78
CA ARG A 548 -20.24 8.13 -18.87
C ARG A 548 -19.51 7.71 -20.15
N THR A 549 -19.09 6.46 -20.31
CA THR A 549 -18.36 6.04 -21.51
C THR A 549 -19.27 5.77 -22.72
N GLU A 550 -20.56 5.56 -22.48
CA GLU A 550 -21.56 5.26 -23.51
C GLU A 550 -22.96 5.75 -23.10
N PRO A 551 -23.92 5.83 -24.04
CA PRO A 551 -25.33 6.03 -23.72
C PRO A 551 -25.87 4.95 -22.79
N SER A 552 -26.78 5.32 -21.89
CA SER A 552 -27.40 4.38 -20.96
C SER A 552 -28.27 3.35 -21.68
N TRP A 553 -28.15 2.11 -21.23
CA TRP A 553 -29.03 1.01 -21.63
C TRP A 553 -30.49 1.20 -21.16
N ALA A 554 -30.74 2.09 -20.19
CA ALA A 554 -32.07 2.41 -19.68
C ALA A 554 -32.70 3.64 -20.35
N ASP A 555 -31.88 4.63 -20.71
CA ASP A 555 -32.28 5.89 -21.32
C ASP A 555 -31.19 6.37 -22.29
N PRO A 556 -31.29 6.11 -23.60
CA PRO A 556 -30.24 6.41 -24.57
C PRO A 556 -29.86 7.90 -24.69
N ASP A 557 -30.68 8.81 -24.16
CA ASP A 557 -30.38 10.26 -24.15
C ASP A 557 -29.53 10.68 -22.94
N LYS A 558 -29.18 9.75 -22.04
CA LYS A 558 -28.41 9.98 -20.81
C LYS A 558 -27.14 9.13 -20.75
N PRO A 559 -26.11 9.53 -19.97
CA PRO A 559 -24.93 8.69 -19.77
C PRO A 559 -25.25 7.43 -18.97
N THR A 560 -24.52 6.35 -19.23
CA THR A 560 -24.58 5.13 -18.41
C THR A 560 -23.77 5.23 -17.12
N LEU A 561 -24.13 4.43 -16.11
CA LEU A 561 -23.28 4.14 -14.96
C LEU A 561 -22.59 2.78 -15.13
N LEU A 562 -23.39 1.71 -15.29
CA LEU A 562 -22.86 0.34 -15.33
C LEU A 562 -22.37 -0.07 -16.72
N GLY A 563 -22.83 0.59 -17.77
CA GLY A 563 -22.67 0.10 -19.13
C GLY A 563 -23.55 -1.10 -19.45
N LYS A 564 -23.84 -1.27 -20.74
CA LYS A 564 -24.75 -2.34 -21.22
C LYS A 564 -24.22 -3.73 -20.89
N ARG A 565 -22.91 -3.92 -20.96
CA ARG A 565 -22.24 -5.20 -20.73
C ARG A 565 -22.43 -5.71 -19.29
N GLN A 566 -22.15 -4.87 -18.31
CA GLN A 566 -22.33 -5.22 -16.91
C GLN A 566 -23.81 -5.40 -16.58
N TRP A 567 -24.69 -4.63 -17.21
CA TRP A 567 -26.13 -4.82 -17.07
C TRP A 567 -26.59 -6.21 -17.54
N GLU A 568 -26.18 -6.65 -18.73
CA GLU A 568 -26.51 -7.99 -19.25
C GLU A 568 -25.95 -9.10 -18.35
N TRP A 569 -24.73 -8.93 -17.84
CA TRP A 569 -24.13 -9.83 -16.86
C TRP A 569 -24.95 -9.91 -15.56
N LEU A 570 -25.40 -8.78 -15.04
CA LEU A 570 -26.19 -8.71 -13.82
C LEU A 570 -27.53 -9.42 -13.98
N GLN A 571 -28.22 -9.18 -15.10
CA GLN A 571 -29.49 -9.84 -15.41
C GLN A 571 -29.34 -11.37 -15.44
N ALA A 572 -28.34 -11.87 -16.19
CA ALA A 572 -28.08 -13.30 -16.30
C ALA A 572 -27.74 -13.91 -14.93
N GLY A 573 -26.92 -13.21 -14.15
CA GLY A 573 -26.52 -13.66 -12.82
C GLY A 573 -27.68 -13.72 -11.83
N LEU A 574 -28.58 -12.74 -11.83
CA LEU A 574 -29.76 -12.70 -10.97
C LEU A 574 -30.81 -13.75 -11.35
N LEU A 575 -31.03 -13.99 -12.64
CA LEU A 575 -31.92 -15.04 -13.13
C LEU A 575 -31.43 -16.44 -12.77
N ALA A 576 -30.11 -16.66 -12.75
CA ALA A 576 -29.51 -17.94 -12.40
C ALA A 576 -29.42 -18.20 -10.88
N SER A 577 -29.66 -17.17 -10.06
CA SER A 577 -29.45 -17.23 -8.61
C SER A 577 -30.63 -17.86 -7.87
N ASP A 578 -30.38 -18.97 -7.18
CA ASP A 578 -31.30 -19.62 -6.25
C ASP A 578 -31.13 -19.16 -4.80
N ALA A 579 -30.35 -18.10 -4.59
CA ALA A 579 -30.07 -17.54 -3.28
C ALA A 579 -31.31 -17.08 -2.51
N SER A 580 -31.36 -17.39 -1.22
CA SER A 580 -32.35 -16.82 -0.30
C SER A 580 -32.24 -15.29 -0.31
N PHE A 581 -31.02 -14.77 -0.22
CA PHE A 581 -30.74 -13.33 -0.27
C PHE A 581 -29.71 -12.99 -1.35
N LYS A 582 -30.02 -11.97 -2.16
CA LYS A 582 -29.19 -11.47 -3.26
C LYS A 582 -28.76 -10.05 -2.92
N ILE A 583 -27.47 -9.81 -2.82
CA ILE A 583 -26.93 -8.52 -2.38
C ILE A 583 -26.35 -7.80 -3.60
N LEU A 584 -26.91 -6.64 -3.95
CA LEU A 584 -26.30 -5.75 -4.94
C LEU A 584 -25.43 -4.74 -4.19
N ALA A 585 -24.11 -4.84 -4.35
CA ALA A 585 -23.14 -4.06 -3.61
C ALA A 585 -22.21 -3.26 -4.55
N CYS A 586 -21.94 -2.01 -4.21
CA CYS A 586 -20.98 -1.13 -4.90
C CYS A 586 -20.32 -0.17 -3.90
N GLY A 587 -19.28 0.55 -4.33
CA GLY A 587 -18.68 1.63 -3.53
C GLY A 587 -19.63 2.81 -3.41
N MET A 588 -20.08 3.32 -4.56
CA MET A 588 -20.95 4.47 -4.64
C MET A 588 -22.29 4.29 -3.89
N ILE A 589 -22.79 5.38 -3.28
CA ILE A 589 -24.11 5.41 -2.65
C ILE A 589 -25.25 5.28 -3.68
N TRP A 590 -26.26 4.47 -3.37
CA TRP A 590 -27.43 4.26 -4.25
C TRP A 590 -28.40 5.46 -4.30
N ASP A 591 -28.18 6.52 -3.55
CA ASP A 591 -29.07 7.67 -3.41
C ASP A 591 -28.52 8.94 -4.04
N ASP A 592 -29.23 10.05 -3.85
CA ASP A 592 -28.83 11.39 -4.25
C ASP A 592 -28.19 12.08 -3.03
N LYS A 593 -26.92 12.50 -3.15
CA LYS A 593 -26.16 13.21 -2.12
C LYS A 593 -26.74 14.61 -1.83
N LYS A 594 -27.65 15.13 -2.66
CA LYS A 594 -28.32 16.45 -2.54
C LYS A 594 -27.35 17.62 -2.51
N ASN A 595 -26.22 17.50 -3.20
CA ASN A 595 -25.19 18.53 -3.36
C ASN A 595 -24.90 18.76 -4.85
N SER A 596 -23.77 19.40 -5.16
CA SER A 596 -23.34 19.67 -6.53
C SER A 596 -22.53 18.54 -7.16
N GLU A 597 -22.20 17.50 -6.40
CA GLU A 597 -21.47 16.34 -6.91
C GLU A 597 -22.39 15.54 -7.84
N SER A 598 -21.79 14.84 -8.79
CA SER A 598 -22.50 13.91 -9.68
C SER A 598 -22.16 12.45 -9.41
N ASP A 599 -21.54 12.22 -8.25
CA ASP A 599 -20.90 10.97 -7.88
C ASP A 599 -21.80 10.10 -7.01
N ASP A 600 -22.98 9.80 -7.55
CA ASP A 600 -24.01 9.05 -6.86
C ASP A 600 -25.01 8.44 -7.85
N TRP A 601 -25.79 7.46 -7.39
CA TRP A 601 -26.87 6.91 -8.21
C TRP A 601 -28.05 7.88 -8.39
N GLY A 602 -28.10 8.98 -7.64
CA GLY A 602 -29.00 10.11 -7.89
C GLY A 602 -28.85 10.67 -9.30
N THR A 603 -27.60 10.79 -9.76
CA THR A 603 -27.23 11.20 -11.12
C THR A 603 -27.68 10.19 -12.19
N TYR A 604 -27.71 8.91 -11.82
CA TYR A 604 -28.07 7.79 -12.71
C TYR A 604 -29.41 7.14 -12.34
N MET A 605 -30.36 7.96 -11.87
CA MET A 605 -31.67 7.49 -11.39
C MET A 605 -32.44 6.69 -12.45
N HIS A 606 -32.23 6.97 -13.74
CA HIS A 606 -32.81 6.21 -14.86
C HIS A 606 -32.37 4.74 -14.86
N GLU A 607 -31.09 4.46 -14.58
CA GLU A 607 -30.61 3.08 -14.44
C GLU A 607 -31.10 2.44 -13.15
N ARG A 608 -31.08 3.16 -12.02
CA ARG A 608 -31.61 2.65 -10.74
C ARG A 608 -33.07 2.21 -10.86
N GLN A 609 -33.91 3.05 -11.46
CA GLN A 609 -35.33 2.75 -11.67
C GLN A 609 -35.53 1.59 -12.66
N ALA A 610 -34.70 1.51 -13.71
CA ALA A 610 -34.78 0.41 -14.65
C ALA A 610 -34.39 -0.94 -14.01
N ILE A 611 -33.37 -0.96 -13.15
CA ILE A 611 -33.03 -2.14 -12.33
C ILE A 611 -34.23 -2.56 -11.49
N GLN A 612 -34.82 -1.64 -10.73
CA GLN A 612 -35.97 -1.95 -9.85
C GLN A 612 -37.17 -2.48 -10.63
N SER A 613 -37.51 -1.85 -11.76
CA SER A 613 -38.59 -2.32 -12.64
C SER A 613 -38.30 -3.70 -13.22
N TRP A 614 -37.03 -3.99 -13.57
CA TRP A 614 -36.63 -5.29 -14.07
C TRP A 614 -36.69 -6.38 -12.99
N LEU A 615 -36.28 -6.08 -11.75
CA LEU A 615 -36.41 -6.99 -10.61
C LEU A 615 -37.88 -7.38 -10.41
N GLY A 616 -38.79 -6.39 -10.43
CA GLY A 616 -40.21 -6.64 -10.35
C GLY A 616 -40.72 -7.47 -11.52
N LYS A 617 -40.44 -7.07 -12.76
CA LYS A 617 -40.91 -7.79 -13.95
C LYS A 617 -40.51 -9.26 -13.96
N ASN A 618 -39.31 -9.59 -13.48
CA ASN A 618 -38.76 -10.95 -13.47
C ASN A 618 -38.95 -11.67 -12.14
N GLN A 619 -39.69 -11.07 -11.19
CA GLN A 619 -39.98 -11.67 -9.88
C GLN A 619 -38.71 -12.08 -9.13
N ILE A 620 -37.68 -11.23 -9.18
CA ILE A 620 -36.43 -11.46 -8.46
C ILE A 620 -36.63 -11.02 -7.01
N GLU A 621 -36.63 -11.99 -6.11
CA GLU A 621 -36.90 -11.81 -4.70
C GLU A 621 -35.64 -11.94 -3.82
N GLY A 622 -35.74 -11.45 -2.58
CA GLY A 622 -34.66 -11.49 -1.61
C GLY A 622 -33.55 -10.46 -1.86
N VAL A 623 -33.80 -9.41 -2.66
CA VAL A 623 -32.78 -8.43 -3.02
C VAL A 623 -32.64 -7.35 -1.95
N VAL A 624 -31.39 -7.04 -1.59
CA VAL A 624 -31.02 -5.86 -0.79
C VAL A 624 -29.87 -5.10 -1.45
N LEU A 625 -29.76 -3.81 -1.15
CA LEU A 625 -28.72 -2.93 -1.69
C LEU A 625 -27.68 -2.60 -0.62
N ILE A 626 -26.41 -2.56 -0.98
CA ILE A 626 -25.32 -2.11 -0.09
C ILE A 626 -24.44 -1.09 -0.82
N GLY A 627 -24.07 -0.01 -0.13
CA GLY A 627 -23.19 1.06 -0.64
C GLY A 627 -22.29 1.65 0.44
N GLY A 628 -21.38 2.55 0.04
CA GLY A 628 -20.37 3.21 0.86
C GLY A 628 -20.25 4.71 0.59
N ASP A 629 -19.02 5.19 0.40
CA ASP A 629 -18.61 6.55 -0.04
C ASP A 629 -18.92 7.71 0.93
N ILE A 630 -20.15 7.91 1.35
CA ILE A 630 -20.56 9.18 2.01
C ILE A 630 -20.09 9.42 3.46
N HIS A 631 -19.25 8.56 4.03
CA HIS A 631 -18.74 8.66 5.41
C HIS A 631 -19.82 8.82 6.50
N VAL A 632 -20.98 8.20 6.28
CA VAL A 632 -22.11 8.14 7.23
C VAL A 632 -22.79 6.79 7.13
N SER A 633 -23.01 6.13 8.27
CA SER A 633 -23.72 4.86 8.33
C SER A 633 -25.23 5.08 8.30
N ARG A 634 -25.95 4.43 7.37
CA ARG A 634 -27.39 4.66 7.18
C ARG A 634 -28.15 3.39 6.80
N LEU A 635 -29.42 3.36 7.18
CA LEU A 635 -30.40 2.35 6.78
C LEU A 635 -31.59 3.04 6.13
N LEU A 636 -31.91 2.64 4.89
CA LEU A 636 -33.07 3.12 4.16
C LEU A 636 -34.00 1.96 3.79
N LYS A 637 -35.31 2.23 3.77
CA LYS A 637 -36.37 1.28 3.36
C LYS A 637 -37.27 1.94 2.31
N TYR A 638 -37.02 1.64 1.04
CA TYR A 638 -37.74 2.23 -0.09
C TYR A 638 -39.16 1.70 -0.21
N LYS A 639 -40.08 2.57 -0.60
CA LYS A 639 -41.48 2.23 -0.88
C LYS A 639 -41.62 1.68 -2.31
N THR A 640 -40.96 0.56 -2.59
CA THR A 640 -40.88 -0.06 -3.93
C THR A 640 -41.88 -1.20 -4.14
N LYS A 641 -42.89 -1.35 -3.28
CA LYS A 641 -43.86 -2.46 -3.36
C LYS A 641 -44.55 -2.52 -4.73
N ASP A 642 -44.95 -1.38 -5.28
CA ASP A 642 -45.67 -1.35 -6.56
C ASP A 642 -44.75 -1.64 -7.77
N GLN A 643 -43.46 -1.35 -7.65
CA GLN A 643 -42.47 -1.49 -8.73
C GLN A 643 -41.77 -2.85 -8.70
N VAL A 644 -41.34 -3.29 -7.51
CA VAL A 644 -40.55 -4.52 -7.29
C VAL A 644 -41.43 -5.66 -6.78
N GLY A 645 -42.44 -5.36 -5.97
CA GLY A 645 -43.28 -6.33 -5.27
C GLY A 645 -43.08 -6.34 -3.74
N TYR A 646 -42.00 -5.73 -3.26
CA TYR A 646 -41.63 -5.62 -1.86
C TYR A 646 -40.79 -4.35 -1.61
N PRO A 647 -40.64 -3.89 -0.35
CA PRO A 647 -39.75 -2.77 -0.04
C PRO A 647 -38.27 -3.19 -0.17
N LEU A 648 -37.48 -2.41 -0.90
CA LEU A 648 -36.02 -2.59 -0.95
C LEU A 648 -35.37 -1.92 0.25
N TYR A 649 -34.48 -2.65 0.92
CA TYR A 649 -33.59 -2.09 1.93
C TYR A 649 -32.25 -1.69 1.31
N GLN A 650 -31.71 -0.56 1.75
CA GLN A 650 -30.33 -0.18 1.49
C GLN A 650 -29.58 -0.01 2.80
N PHE A 651 -28.41 -0.64 2.85
CA PHE A 651 -27.47 -0.53 3.93
C PHE A 651 -26.26 0.28 3.45
N ILE A 652 -25.95 1.38 4.13
CA ILE A 652 -24.75 2.18 3.85
C ILE A 652 -23.73 1.94 4.96
N SER A 653 -22.54 1.48 4.62
CA SER A 653 -21.47 1.12 5.54
C SER A 653 -20.20 1.93 5.26
N SER A 654 -20.18 3.17 5.76
CA SER A 654 -19.07 4.10 5.67
C SER A 654 -19.06 5.02 6.91
N PRO A 655 -17.91 5.40 7.49
CA PRO A 655 -16.54 5.02 7.12
C PRO A 655 -15.93 3.96 8.07
N MET A 656 -15.02 3.14 7.55
CA MET A 656 -14.17 2.27 8.36
C MET A 656 -13.00 3.01 9.03
N HIS A 657 -12.70 4.25 8.62
CA HIS A 657 -11.71 5.12 9.26
C HIS A 657 -12.34 6.18 10.20
N GLY A 658 -11.50 7.10 10.68
CA GLY A 658 -11.83 8.06 11.75
C GLY A 658 -12.61 9.32 11.34
N SER A 659 -12.93 9.50 10.07
CA SER A 659 -13.37 10.78 9.51
C SER A 659 -14.78 10.64 8.96
N VAL A 660 -15.74 11.36 9.56
CA VAL A 660 -17.15 11.39 9.13
C VAL A 660 -17.43 12.65 8.31
N ILE A 661 -18.45 12.63 7.44
CA ILE A 661 -18.88 13.81 6.67
C ILE A 661 -20.34 14.13 7.00
N PRO A 662 -20.62 14.90 8.07
CA PRO A 662 -21.99 15.22 8.50
C PRO A 662 -22.84 15.91 7.42
N SER A 663 -22.24 16.68 6.52
CA SER A 663 -22.95 17.35 5.42
C SER A 663 -23.57 16.37 4.42
N LEU A 664 -23.08 15.14 4.33
CA LEU A 664 -23.65 14.09 3.48
C LEU A 664 -24.71 13.24 4.21
N ASN A 665 -24.98 13.51 5.49
CA ASN A 665 -26.09 12.92 6.24
C ASN A 665 -27.43 13.60 5.89
N VAL A 666 -27.78 13.63 4.60
CA VAL A 666 -28.91 14.41 4.09
C VAL A 666 -30.26 13.76 4.41
N PRO A 667 -31.32 14.55 4.70
CA PRO A 667 -32.66 14.00 4.89
C PRO A 667 -33.15 13.19 3.69
N HIS A 668 -33.77 12.04 3.96
CA HIS A 668 -34.35 11.20 2.91
C HIS A 668 -35.69 10.60 3.36
N PRO A 669 -36.74 10.59 2.53
CA PRO A 669 -38.07 10.11 2.92
C PRO A 669 -38.14 8.61 3.25
N ALA A 670 -37.14 7.84 2.80
CA ALA A 670 -36.99 6.42 3.10
C ALA A 670 -36.01 6.14 4.27
N LEU A 671 -35.43 7.17 4.89
CA LEU A 671 -34.45 7.01 5.97
C LEU A 671 -35.11 6.39 7.20
N VAL A 672 -34.51 5.31 7.71
CA VAL A 672 -34.95 4.63 8.93
C VAL A 672 -34.00 4.96 10.08
N LYS A 673 -32.68 4.85 9.85
CA LYS A 673 -31.63 5.16 10.82
C LYS A 673 -30.40 5.76 10.14
N SER A 674 -29.68 6.60 10.86
CA SER A 674 -28.41 7.20 10.44
C SER A 674 -27.50 7.42 11.64
N ALA A 675 -26.19 7.37 11.44
CA ALA A 675 -25.20 7.71 12.43
C ALA A 675 -23.92 8.25 11.79
N GLU A 676 -23.42 9.36 12.34
CA GLU A 676 -22.10 9.95 12.06
C GLU A 676 -21.07 9.37 13.05
N GLU A 677 -20.94 8.04 13.06
CA GLU A 677 -20.00 7.33 13.92
C GLU A 677 -18.79 6.87 13.09
N PRO A 678 -17.55 7.15 13.53
CA PRO A 678 -16.34 6.68 12.85
C PRO A 678 -16.03 5.21 13.15
N PHE A 679 -15.16 4.60 12.33
CA PHE A 679 -14.67 3.23 12.48
C PHE A 679 -15.80 2.19 12.55
N VAL A 680 -16.77 2.29 11.64
CA VAL A 680 -17.96 1.43 11.61
C VAL A 680 -17.87 0.42 10.46
N PHE A 681 -18.35 -0.79 10.72
CA PHE A 681 -18.65 -1.80 9.70
C PHE A 681 -20.06 -2.34 9.88
N LEU A 682 -20.62 -2.92 8.82
CA LEU A 682 -21.91 -3.61 8.82
C LEU A 682 -21.68 -5.12 8.87
N LYS A 683 -22.19 -5.78 9.90
CA LYS A 683 -22.30 -7.25 9.95
C LYS A 683 -23.69 -7.66 9.48
N LEU A 684 -23.74 -8.50 8.46
CA LEU A 684 -24.95 -9.08 7.89
C LEU A 684 -25.00 -10.58 8.20
N SER A 685 -25.88 -10.98 9.11
CA SER A 685 -26.11 -12.37 9.49
C SER A 685 -27.37 -12.91 8.81
N VAL A 686 -27.25 -14.04 8.14
CA VAL A 686 -28.33 -14.73 7.44
C VAL A 686 -28.47 -16.14 8.00
N ASP A 687 -29.71 -16.53 8.28
CA ASP A 687 -30.06 -17.88 8.75
C ASP A 687 -31.17 -18.44 7.86
N SER A 688 -30.82 -19.43 7.03
CA SER A 688 -31.78 -20.15 6.19
C SER A 688 -32.25 -21.47 6.79
N THR A 689 -31.83 -21.81 8.01
CA THR A 689 -32.29 -22.99 8.76
C THR A 689 -33.70 -22.80 9.32
N VAL A 690 -34.13 -21.54 9.47
CA VAL A 690 -35.48 -21.14 9.87
C VAL A 690 -36.36 -20.80 8.67
N THR A 691 -37.69 -20.83 8.86
CA THR A 691 -38.68 -20.51 7.83
C THR A 691 -39.67 -19.44 8.35
N PRO A 692 -39.78 -18.27 7.69
CA PRO A 692 -38.96 -17.81 6.57
C PRO A 692 -37.48 -17.60 6.98
N ALA A 693 -36.56 -17.74 6.02
CA ALA A 693 -35.14 -17.45 6.26
C ALA A 693 -34.97 -15.99 6.71
N THR A 694 -34.05 -15.72 7.64
CA THR A 694 -33.89 -14.38 8.24
C THR A 694 -32.62 -13.69 7.77
N LEU A 695 -32.64 -12.36 7.76
CA LEU A 695 -31.50 -11.49 7.51
C LEU A 695 -31.47 -10.40 8.58
N LYS A 696 -30.32 -10.26 9.25
CA LYS A 696 -30.08 -9.26 10.30
C LYS A 696 -28.84 -8.44 9.96
N GLY A 697 -29.02 -7.13 9.83
CA GLY A 697 -27.93 -6.17 9.66
C GLY A 697 -27.65 -5.41 10.95
N VAL A 698 -26.39 -5.35 11.36
CA VAL A 698 -25.93 -4.62 12.57
C VAL A 698 -24.71 -3.78 12.21
N TRP A 699 -24.79 -2.48 12.48
CA TRP A 699 -23.64 -1.57 12.42
C TRP A 699 -22.94 -1.57 13.75
N MET A 700 -21.63 -1.75 13.72
CA MET A 700 -20.79 -1.82 14.90
C MET A 700 -19.51 -1.04 14.69
N ASN A 701 -19.05 -0.32 15.71
CA ASN A 701 -17.76 0.34 15.67
C ASN A 701 -16.61 -0.57 16.14
N ARG A 702 -15.36 -0.16 15.93
CA ARG A 702 -14.16 -0.91 16.36
C ARG A 702 -14.14 -1.31 17.85
N ASN A 703 -14.84 -0.56 18.72
CA ASN A 703 -14.90 -0.82 20.16
C ASN A 703 -15.98 -1.85 20.54
N GLY A 704 -16.71 -2.41 19.58
CA GLY A 704 -17.80 -3.36 19.83
C GLY A 704 -19.14 -2.69 20.18
N LYS A 705 -19.24 -1.36 20.07
CA LYS A 705 -20.51 -0.66 20.29
C LYS A 705 -21.42 -0.90 19.09
N THR A 706 -22.58 -1.49 19.35
CA THR A 706 -23.66 -1.54 18.36
C THR A 706 -24.23 -0.13 18.17
N ILE A 707 -24.23 0.36 16.94
CA ILE A 707 -24.74 1.68 16.58
C ILE A 707 -26.23 1.60 16.31
N PHE A 708 -26.63 0.69 15.41
CA PHE A 708 -28.01 0.26 15.26
C PHE A 708 -28.08 -1.06 14.48
N GLY A 709 -29.26 -1.68 14.46
CA GLY A 709 -29.54 -2.83 13.61
C GLY A 709 -30.98 -2.89 13.12
N VAL A 710 -31.22 -3.84 12.22
CA VAL A 710 -32.50 -4.18 11.61
C VAL A 710 -32.56 -5.69 11.37
N GLN A 711 -33.76 -6.24 11.37
CA GLN A 711 -34.02 -7.62 10.99
C GLN A 711 -35.20 -7.64 10.02
N THR A 712 -35.10 -8.50 9.01
CA THR A 712 -36.14 -8.81 8.01
C THR A 712 -36.09 -10.31 7.74
N ASP A 713 -37.03 -10.82 6.96
CA ASP A 713 -37.01 -12.19 6.50
C ASP A 713 -37.29 -12.31 5.00
N ARG A 714 -37.24 -13.53 4.50
CA ARG A 714 -37.44 -13.85 3.09
C ARG A 714 -38.85 -13.53 2.59
N ASP A 715 -39.85 -13.53 3.45
CA ASP A 715 -41.25 -13.23 3.11
C ASP A 715 -41.48 -11.71 3.00
N GLU A 716 -40.81 -10.91 3.84
CA GLU A 716 -40.82 -9.45 3.69
C GLU A 716 -40.15 -8.97 2.38
N LEU A 717 -39.23 -9.76 1.84
CA LEU A 717 -38.53 -9.52 0.57
C LEU A 717 -39.08 -10.37 -0.59
N SER A 718 -40.33 -10.81 -0.49
CA SER A 718 -41.07 -11.52 -1.53
C SER A 718 -42.35 -10.78 -1.89
N ARG A 719 -42.95 -11.15 -3.01
CA ARG A 719 -44.30 -10.67 -3.31
C ARG A 719 -45.28 -11.30 -2.33
N GLN A 720 -46.00 -10.47 -1.59
CA GLN A 720 -47.14 -10.95 -0.80
C GLN A 720 -48.18 -11.53 -1.77
N LYS A 721 -48.51 -12.81 -1.58
CA LYS A 721 -49.48 -13.55 -2.39
C LYS A 721 -50.89 -13.02 -2.24
#